data_AF-D9SV85-F1
#
_entry.id   AF-D9SV85-F1
#
_cell.length_a   1.000
_cell.length_b   1.000
_cell.length_c   1.000
_cell.angle_alpha   90.00
_cell.angle_beta   90.00
_cell.angle_gamma   90.00
#
_symmetry.space_group_name_H-M   'P 1'
#
loop_
_entity.id
_entity.type
_entity.pdbx_description
1 polymer ?
#
loop_
_entity_poly.entity_id
_entity_poly.type
_entity_poly.pdbx_seq_one_letter_code
_entity_poly.pdbx_strand_id
1 'polypeptide(L)'
;MKFKNFKKKFLSLSLTLTLASTFLPNFAPVTYAENGNVSNISNYVASDWNQVTFGQTTDTGYNNISVDDANKSVTLTAGTADGKRTGGKITGSHDGISYYYTTVDPSKNFVLSANVKVNFFAKPKFDKQEGFGIMARDAIGPDKNADAFPSNMVLVGGYSGLIQSVFRNNIVDATGAGATMEDVTKFGDRPVNDGTATYKLTMKKTNTGYQVSVDDGKEKIYYRPKQLEIRDKDHVYVGFFVARVASITVSDINFTTSDVATDPPGEPEPPKPVAPSIIMTSATTTGDSSYNFNLLSNVNGDIKIKQNGTELYKGALDNNAITKNTTLVSGDNTFDVVFTPDKTQNITSADPITSKYVVSLKSYGTSNESIYASPTGTADGKGTLDSPTDIYSAIQYVGTGQKIYLIGGTYDLKAPINISKSNSGTYDTPKVLTAYNQEKPVLNFSSSGGFVAGGDYWNISNIDVTNTVATGFKVSGNHNVIYKLNAYKNGDTGIQISGNANDKIDKWPSYNLLLDCTSHDNIDASQNNADGFAAKLTCGVGNVLRGCIAYSNCDDGYDLYSKLETGPIGAVTIENSIAYGNGVLSDGTRTLGDGNGFKMGGEGLPVKHVLRNSLAFNNFSDGITSNSDPAVTFENCTSFNNGKVNFNLQYFNSAIPQFTANNNLSFKTTAALADNIPDTNLNDSNYFYNGTDSQNKSGEKLLASDFKSLEAPKLIERNADGSIIQGNFMMLADNSSILGGADLSDFSNITAVPGTPGIPDSAAPRAPFVYNQANGICDIPVHNAKLAPSIVKFNNGNFIVTIINSIFADAKTGVKLQKAAPTVSEATLKSSIPNTLKLILDIFDLNLYINGSEVHALAEPITYTIKVDAKALNNVDTKNLALYSFNKDTNKWEFVSDAVYDNKLSEITVKTPHLSTFAIMEKVSQNTVVTNTDPTGNNNDNTNTNTNTNTNTNNDNTSTTNTAQLLPQTGSSIDTNVLIGLGMIISALGVITLISLKNRKENA
;
A
#
# COMPACT_ATOMS: atom_id res chain seq x y z
N MET A 1 -13.45 63.67 13.15
CA MET A 1 -12.76 63.68 14.46
C MET A 1 -11.27 63.43 14.20
N LYS A 2 -10.40 64.46 14.13
CA LYS A 2 -9.41 64.90 15.16
C LYS A 2 -8.72 63.71 15.85
N PHE A 3 -7.41 63.47 15.73
CA PHE A 3 -6.25 64.24 16.23
C PHE A 3 -5.02 64.02 15.29
N LYS A 4 -4.39 64.99 14.62
CA LYS A 4 -3.32 65.98 15.01
C LYS A 4 -2.23 65.41 15.94
N ASN A 5 -1.02 65.10 15.44
CA ASN A 5 0.15 65.94 15.06
C ASN A 5 1.01 66.41 16.24
N PHE A 6 2.34 66.17 16.17
CA PHE A 6 3.49 67.12 16.20
C PHE A 6 4.80 66.34 16.54
N LYS A 7 5.83 66.26 15.67
CA LYS A 7 6.97 67.20 15.44
C LYS A 7 7.73 67.54 16.74
N LYS A 8 9.07 67.63 16.82
CA LYS A 8 10.27 67.43 15.96
C LYS A 8 11.49 67.84 16.84
N LYS A 9 12.73 67.63 16.34
CA LYS A 9 14.01 68.35 16.63
C LYS A 9 14.85 67.87 17.83
N PHE A 10 16.20 67.89 17.88
CA PHE A 10 17.35 68.44 17.11
C PHE A 10 18.59 67.52 17.47
N LEU A 11 19.47 67.06 16.58
CA LEU A 11 20.65 67.68 15.92
C LEU A 11 21.93 67.83 16.77
N SER A 12 22.98 67.06 16.46
CA SER A 12 24.39 67.44 16.17
C SER A 12 25.24 66.15 16.17
N LEU A 13 26.00 65.73 15.14
CA LEU A 13 27.00 66.31 14.24
C LEU A 13 28.44 66.23 14.77
N SER A 14 29.22 65.26 14.27
CA SER A 14 30.67 65.26 13.95
C SER A 14 31.05 63.81 13.55
N LEU A 15 31.32 63.39 12.30
CA LEU A 15 32.13 63.84 11.14
C LEU A 15 33.66 63.78 11.34
N THR A 16 34.28 62.71 10.81
CA THR A 16 35.52 62.72 9.99
C THR A 16 35.73 61.30 9.39
N LEU A 17 35.51 61.04 8.09
CA LEU A 17 36.38 61.20 6.89
C LEU A 17 37.63 60.28 6.94
N THR A 18 38.04 59.46 5.95
CA THR A 18 38.06 59.60 4.46
C THR A 18 38.57 58.24 3.86
N LEU A 19 38.07 57.66 2.75
CA LEU A 19 38.57 57.63 1.34
C LEU A 19 38.10 56.26 0.74
N ALA A 20 37.72 56.01 -0.52
CA ALA A 20 37.79 56.75 -1.78
C ALA A 20 36.83 56.18 -2.87
N SER A 21 36.47 57.08 -3.81
CA SER A 21 36.31 56.93 -5.29
C SER A 21 35.31 55.96 -5.96
N THR A 22 34.23 56.51 -6.57
CA THR A 22 33.93 56.68 -8.04
C THR A 22 33.12 55.50 -8.63
N PHE A 23 31.94 55.62 -9.25
CA PHE A 23 31.43 56.58 -10.26
C PHE A 23 29.89 56.75 -10.16
N LEU A 24 29.39 57.98 -10.36
CA LEU A 24 28.06 58.26 -10.93
C LEU A 24 28.23 58.54 -12.42
N PRO A 25 27.18 58.37 -13.24
CA PRO A 25 26.66 59.59 -13.87
C PRO A 25 25.12 59.65 -14.01
N ASN A 26 24.61 60.87 -13.84
CA ASN A 26 23.59 61.59 -14.62
C ASN A 26 22.20 60.97 -14.84
N PHE A 27 21.21 61.47 -14.08
CA PHE A 27 19.84 61.59 -14.56
C PHE A 27 19.66 62.91 -15.32
N ALA A 28 19.52 62.83 -16.65
CA ALA A 28 18.86 63.85 -17.44
C ALA A 28 17.39 63.43 -17.65
N PRO A 29 16.41 64.36 -17.61
CA PRO A 29 15.05 64.03 -17.95
C PRO A 29 14.97 63.83 -19.47
N VAL A 30 14.80 62.58 -19.90
CA VAL A 30 14.42 62.28 -21.29
C VAL A 30 12.94 62.58 -21.42
N THR A 31 12.62 63.68 -22.09
CA THR A 31 11.34 63.86 -22.77
C THR A 31 11.13 62.68 -23.71
N TYR A 32 10.13 61.85 -23.45
CA TYR A 32 9.65 60.89 -24.44
C TYR A 32 9.11 61.68 -25.64
N ALA A 33 9.84 61.61 -26.75
CA ALA A 33 9.29 61.98 -28.05
C ALA A 33 8.19 60.95 -28.37
N GLU A 34 6.99 61.45 -28.69
CA GLU A 34 5.96 60.71 -29.40
C GLU A 34 6.52 60.31 -30.77
N ASN A 35 7.20 59.16 -30.84
CA ASN A 35 7.53 58.54 -32.11
C ASN A 35 6.39 57.63 -32.52
N GLY A 36 5.55 58.16 -33.40
CA GLY A 36 4.92 57.43 -34.48
C GLY A 36 3.76 56.53 -34.09
N ASN A 37 2.57 56.91 -34.54
CA ASN A 37 1.51 55.98 -34.91
C ASN A 37 2.08 54.90 -35.86
N VAL A 38 2.66 53.83 -35.32
CA VAL A 38 2.57 52.53 -35.98
C VAL A 38 1.14 52.09 -35.71
N SER A 39 0.30 52.17 -36.73
CA SER A 39 -0.96 51.46 -36.72
C SER A 39 -0.60 50.00 -36.47
N ASN A 40 -0.87 49.49 -35.27
CA ASN A 40 -0.86 48.06 -35.00
C ASN A 40 -2.00 47.48 -35.85
N ILE A 41 -1.70 47.19 -37.11
CA ILE A 41 -2.64 46.52 -38.00
C ILE A 41 -2.83 45.12 -37.40
N SER A 42 -4.04 44.83 -36.95
CA SER A 42 -4.41 43.49 -36.51
C SER A 42 -4.10 42.50 -37.64
N ASN A 43 -3.35 41.46 -37.33
CA ASN A 43 -3.10 40.32 -38.22
C ASN A 43 -4.24 39.30 -38.16
N TYR A 44 -5.38 39.63 -37.53
CA TYR A 44 -6.51 38.70 -37.46
C TYR A 44 -7.15 38.52 -38.84
N VAL A 45 -7.01 37.31 -39.38
CA VAL A 45 -7.73 36.81 -40.55
C VAL A 45 -8.37 35.48 -40.15
N ALA A 46 -9.70 35.38 -40.24
CA ALA A 46 -10.44 34.21 -39.76
C ALA A 46 -10.00 32.89 -40.41
N SER A 47 -9.53 32.92 -41.66
CA SER A 47 -9.00 31.75 -42.38
C SER A 47 -7.74 31.15 -41.77
N ASP A 48 -7.01 31.92 -40.95
CA ASP A 48 -5.72 31.52 -40.36
C ASP A 48 -5.92 30.88 -38.97
N TRP A 49 -7.18 30.68 -38.57
CA TRP A 49 -7.60 30.11 -37.31
C TRP A 49 -8.24 28.73 -37.52
N ASN A 50 -7.99 27.85 -36.57
CA ASN A 50 -8.39 26.45 -36.57
C ASN A 50 -9.42 26.19 -35.47
N GLN A 51 -10.17 25.10 -35.62
CA GLN A 51 -11.17 24.64 -34.66
C GLN A 51 -10.86 23.20 -34.25
N VAL A 52 -10.92 22.93 -32.95
CA VAL A 52 -10.78 21.57 -32.42
C VAL A 52 -11.65 21.40 -31.18
N THR A 53 -12.21 20.21 -30.98
CA THR A 53 -12.77 19.78 -29.70
C THR A 53 -12.12 18.47 -29.29
N PHE A 54 -11.47 18.42 -28.14
CA PHE A 54 -10.79 17.21 -27.68
C PHE A 54 -10.74 17.18 -26.16
N GLY A 55 -10.41 16.02 -25.61
CA GLY A 55 -10.08 15.84 -24.21
C GLY A 55 -11.23 15.28 -23.37
N GLN A 56 -10.92 14.87 -22.15
CA GLN A 56 -11.84 14.09 -21.30
C GLN A 56 -13.18 14.80 -21.10
N THR A 57 -14.27 14.03 -21.14
CA THR A 57 -15.66 14.49 -20.96
C THR A 57 -16.17 15.46 -22.03
N THR A 58 -15.46 15.65 -23.14
CA THR A 58 -16.02 16.31 -24.32
C THR A 58 -17.05 15.42 -25.01
N ASP A 59 -18.08 16.04 -25.59
CA ASP A 59 -19.17 15.35 -26.28
C ASP A 59 -19.60 16.21 -27.48
N THR A 60 -19.62 15.64 -28.68
CA THR A 60 -19.97 16.36 -29.92
C THR A 60 -21.38 16.96 -29.92
N GLY A 61 -22.29 16.47 -29.07
CA GLY A 61 -23.63 17.03 -28.90
C GLY A 61 -23.68 18.25 -27.97
N TYR A 62 -22.65 18.47 -27.15
CA TYR A 62 -22.61 19.54 -26.14
C TYR A 62 -21.37 20.43 -26.24
N ASN A 63 -20.52 20.20 -27.25
CA ASN A 63 -19.36 21.01 -27.58
C ASN A 63 -19.54 21.54 -29.01
N ASN A 64 -19.52 22.87 -29.18
CA ASN A 64 -19.73 23.50 -30.48
C ASN A 64 -18.90 24.77 -30.65
N ILE A 65 -18.43 25.00 -31.88
CA ILE A 65 -17.76 26.23 -32.31
C ILE A 65 -18.46 26.73 -33.58
N SER A 66 -18.87 27.99 -33.58
CA SER A 66 -19.56 28.63 -34.71
C SER A 66 -18.88 29.95 -35.04
N VAL A 67 -18.31 30.06 -36.23
CA VAL A 67 -17.66 31.27 -36.74
C VAL A 67 -18.65 32.06 -37.59
N ASP A 68 -18.75 33.36 -37.33
CA ASP A 68 -19.52 34.32 -38.13
C ASP A 68 -18.54 35.33 -38.74
N ASP A 69 -18.09 35.03 -39.95
CA ASP A 69 -17.11 35.84 -40.69
C ASP A 69 -17.65 37.23 -41.03
N ALA A 70 -18.96 37.36 -41.25
CA ALA A 70 -19.59 38.63 -41.61
C ALA A 70 -19.51 39.63 -40.45
N ASN A 71 -19.72 39.15 -39.22
CA ASN A 71 -19.63 39.95 -38.01
C ASN A 71 -18.27 39.86 -37.30
N LYS A 72 -17.31 39.13 -37.90
CA LYS A 72 -15.97 38.87 -37.33
C LYS A 72 -16.06 38.38 -35.87
N SER A 73 -16.97 37.45 -35.62
CA SER A 73 -17.22 36.91 -34.28
C SER A 73 -17.19 35.40 -34.26
N VAL A 74 -16.93 34.82 -33.08
CA VAL A 74 -16.97 33.36 -32.88
C VAL A 74 -17.73 33.04 -31.60
N THR A 75 -18.61 32.05 -31.66
CA THR A 75 -19.33 31.54 -30.48
C THR A 75 -18.83 30.14 -30.16
N LEU A 76 -18.38 29.94 -28.92
CA LEU A 76 -17.93 28.65 -28.41
C LEU A 76 -18.88 28.21 -27.29
N THR A 77 -19.25 26.93 -27.27
CA THR A 77 -20.13 26.35 -26.24
C THR A 77 -19.63 25.00 -25.76
N ALA A 78 -19.69 24.81 -24.44
CA ALA A 78 -19.42 23.58 -23.70
C ALA A 78 -20.51 23.37 -22.65
N GLY A 79 -21.24 22.25 -22.75
CA GLY A 79 -22.34 21.92 -21.84
C GLY A 79 -23.60 22.77 -22.03
N THR A 80 -24.52 22.68 -21.07
CA THR A 80 -25.81 23.39 -21.08
C THR A 80 -25.89 24.44 -19.99
N ALA A 81 -26.63 25.53 -20.24
CA ALA A 81 -26.79 26.64 -19.29
C ALA A 81 -27.36 26.23 -17.91
N ASP A 82 -28.19 25.17 -17.86
CA ASP A 82 -28.73 24.63 -16.61
C ASP A 82 -27.75 23.71 -15.85
N GLY A 83 -26.58 23.43 -16.43
CA GLY A 83 -25.52 22.61 -15.85
C GLY A 83 -25.83 21.11 -15.80
N LYS A 84 -26.93 20.64 -16.40
CA LYS A 84 -27.30 19.21 -16.43
C LYS A 84 -26.43 18.38 -17.36
N ARG A 85 -25.89 19.00 -18.41
CA ARG A 85 -24.94 18.38 -19.34
C ARG A 85 -23.65 19.19 -19.32
N THR A 86 -22.53 18.48 -19.27
CA THR A 86 -21.19 19.07 -19.28
C THR A 86 -20.48 18.72 -20.57
N GLY A 87 -19.68 19.64 -21.11
CA GLY A 87 -18.82 19.42 -22.28
C GLY A 87 -17.37 19.72 -21.95
N GLY A 88 -16.58 18.71 -21.64
CA GLY A 88 -15.17 18.84 -21.28
C GLY A 88 -14.92 19.25 -19.82
N LYS A 89 -13.67 19.55 -19.47
CA LYS A 89 -13.22 19.99 -18.14
C LYS A 89 -11.87 20.68 -18.23
N ILE A 90 -11.55 21.56 -17.28
CA ILE A 90 -10.18 22.00 -17.02
C ILE A 90 -9.89 21.74 -15.56
N THR A 91 -8.99 20.81 -15.28
CA THR A 91 -8.61 20.46 -13.92
C THR A 91 -7.24 19.83 -13.93
N GLY A 92 -6.38 20.14 -12.95
CA GLY A 92 -5.08 19.48 -12.80
C GLY A 92 -4.36 19.26 -14.13
N SER A 93 -4.24 18.02 -14.58
CA SER A 93 -3.64 17.56 -15.84
C SER A 93 -4.62 17.30 -17.00
N HIS A 94 -5.92 17.53 -16.82
CA HIS A 94 -6.94 17.21 -17.82
C HIS A 94 -7.42 18.48 -18.53
N ASP A 95 -7.28 18.49 -19.86
CA ASP A 95 -8.06 19.34 -20.75
C ASP A 95 -9.17 18.53 -21.38
N GLY A 96 -10.36 19.10 -21.39
CA GLY A 96 -11.49 18.77 -22.25
C GLY A 96 -12.10 20.09 -22.69
N ILE A 97 -11.82 20.51 -23.92
CA ILE A 97 -12.14 21.87 -24.38
C ILE A 97 -12.67 21.88 -25.81
N SER A 98 -13.48 22.89 -26.12
CA SER A 98 -13.65 23.39 -27.48
C SER A 98 -12.75 24.61 -27.65
N TYR A 99 -11.93 24.62 -28.70
CA TYR A 99 -10.83 25.57 -28.87
C TYR A 99 -10.78 26.14 -30.29
N TYR A 100 -10.83 27.47 -30.39
CA TYR A 100 -10.65 28.22 -31.64
C TYR A 100 -9.34 29.00 -31.56
N TYR A 101 -8.35 28.64 -32.37
CA TYR A 101 -6.96 29.02 -32.12
C TYR A 101 -6.16 29.28 -33.39
N THR A 102 -5.05 29.99 -33.25
CA THR A 102 -4.00 30.09 -34.26
C THR A 102 -2.67 29.59 -33.69
N THR A 103 -1.70 29.34 -34.56
CA THR A 103 -0.40 28.78 -34.21
C THR A 103 0.68 29.86 -34.32
N VAL A 104 1.55 29.94 -33.33
CA VAL A 104 2.65 30.91 -33.25
C VAL A 104 3.97 30.18 -33.13
N ASP A 105 4.92 30.54 -33.99
CA ASP A 105 6.31 30.06 -33.89
C ASP A 105 6.95 30.60 -32.59
N PRO A 106 7.65 29.76 -31.80
CA PRO A 106 8.32 30.18 -30.55
C PRO A 106 9.29 31.36 -30.69
N SER A 107 9.85 31.58 -31.89
CA SER A 107 10.68 32.75 -32.23
C SER A 107 9.91 34.08 -32.29
N LYS A 108 8.58 34.03 -32.17
CA LYS A 108 7.70 35.19 -32.11
C LYS A 108 7.13 35.41 -30.70
N ASN A 109 6.95 36.68 -30.39
CA ASN A 109 6.10 37.19 -29.33
C ASN A 109 4.73 37.54 -29.92
N PHE A 110 3.70 37.63 -29.06
CA PHE A 110 2.35 37.94 -29.52
C PHE A 110 1.56 38.79 -28.54
N VAL A 111 0.54 39.46 -29.05
CA VAL A 111 -0.54 40.08 -28.26
C VAL A 111 -1.88 39.64 -28.86
N LEU A 112 -2.73 39.04 -28.03
CA LEU A 112 -4.11 38.71 -28.35
C LEU A 112 -5.04 39.45 -27.40
N SER A 113 -5.98 40.22 -27.94
CA SER A 113 -7.07 40.83 -27.18
C SER A 113 -8.41 40.69 -27.90
N ALA A 114 -9.49 40.60 -27.13
CA ALA A 114 -10.85 40.54 -27.67
C ALA A 114 -11.89 40.93 -26.61
N ASN A 115 -13.08 41.28 -27.08
CA ASN A 115 -14.29 41.37 -26.26
C ASN A 115 -14.93 39.99 -26.14
N VAL A 116 -15.13 39.53 -24.91
CA VAL A 116 -15.69 38.22 -24.59
C VAL A 116 -17.00 38.41 -23.83
N LYS A 117 -18.11 38.23 -24.55
CA LYS A 117 -19.45 38.18 -23.97
C LYS A 117 -19.71 36.79 -23.41
N VAL A 118 -20.09 36.71 -22.15
CA VAL A 118 -20.43 35.46 -21.47
C VAL A 118 -21.92 35.19 -21.62
N ASN A 119 -22.27 34.16 -22.39
CA ASN A 119 -23.67 33.74 -22.57
C ASN A 119 -24.16 32.99 -21.33
N PHE A 120 -23.33 32.08 -20.80
CA PHE A 120 -23.49 31.45 -19.48
C PHE A 120 -22.16 30.88 -18.99
N PHE A 121 -21.98 30.76 -17.67
CA PHE A 121 -20.79 30.18 -17.07
C PHE A 121 -21.03 29.52 -15.71
N ALA A 122 -20.45 28.32 -15.55
CA ALA A 122 -20.42 27.49 -14.34
C ALA A 122 -21.78 26.99 -13.86
N LYS A 123 -21.77 25.87 -13.13
CA LYS A 123 -22.97 25.34 -12.46
C LYS A 123 -23.39 26.25 -11.29
N PRO A 124 -24.65 26.21 -10.82
CA PRO A 124 -25.04 26.89 -9.58
C PRO A 124 -24.16 26.46 -8.38
N LYS A 125 -23.91 25.14 -8.26
CA LYS A 125 -22.89 24.55 -7.38
C LYS A 125 -21.71 24.11 -8.24
N PHE A 126 -20.70 24.98 -8.38
CA PHE A 126 -19.54 24.76 -9.26
C PHE A 126 -18.67 23.60 -8.77
N ASP A 127 -18.28 22.72 -9.69
CA ASP A 127 -17.37 21.58 -9.43
C ASP A 127 -15.89 21.96 -9.62
N LYS A 128 -15.61 23.25 -9.89
CA LYS A 128 -14.29 23.86 -10.06
C LYS A 128 -13.54 23.38 -11.31
N GLN A 129 -14.26 22.85 -12.29
CA GLN A 129 -13.69 22.35 -13.55
C GLN A 129 -14.10 23.20 -14.78
N GLU A 130 -14.86 24.27 -14.56
CA GLU A 130 -15.38 25.12 -15.62
C GLU A 130 -14.37 26.18 -16.05
N GLY A 131 -14.35 26.50 -17.35
CA GLY A 131 -13.53 27.59 -17.85
C GLY A 131 -13.97 28.18 -19.18
N PHE A 132 -13.57 29.42 -19.43
CA PHE A 132 -13.64 30.10 -20.72
C PHE A 132 -12.58 31.20 -20.82
N GLY A 133 -12.30 31.68 -22.03
CA GLY A 133 -11.53 32.91 -22.24
C GLY A 133 -10.41 32.71 -23.23
N ILE A 134 -9.28 33.39 -23.00
CA ILE A 134 -8.07 33.24 -23.82
C ILE A 134 -7.19 32.16 -23.17
N MET A 135 -6.65 31.26 -23.98
CA MET A 135 -5.67 30.26 -23.59
C MET A 135 -4.51 30.22 -24.58
N ALA A 136 -3.28 30.16 -24.06
CA ALA A 136 -2.09 29.74 -24.78
C ALA A 136 -1.62 28.39 -24.21
N ARG A 137 -1.19 27.47 -25.08
CA ARG A 137 -0.76 26.11 -24.70
C ARG A 137 0.27 25.53 -25.67
N ASP A 138 0.96 24.50 -25.23
CA ASP A 138 2.11 23.89 -25.94
C ASP A 138 1.83 22.51 -26.56
N ALA A 139 0.58 22.08 -26.59
CA ALA A 139 0.19 20.84 -27.23
C ALA A 139 -1.28 20.92 -27.65
N ILE A 140 -1.65 20.15 -28.66
CA ILE A 140 -3.05 20.05 -29.11
C ILE A 140 -3.44 18.59 -29.35
N GLY A 141 -4.63 18.22 -28.87
CA GLY A 141 -5.15 16.87 -29.00
C GLY A 141 -5.81 16.64 -30.36
N PRO A 142 -5.94 15.37 -30.79
CA PRO A 142 -6.67 15.03 -32.00
C PRO A 142 -8.14 15.46 -31.90
N ASP A 143 -8.71 15.98 -32.99
CA ASP A 143 -10.12 16.39 -33.01
C ASP A 143 -11.05 15.22 -32.68
N LYS A 144 -12.05 15.50 -31.84
CA LYS A 144 -13.08 14.60 -31.33
C LYS A 144 -12.55 13.38 -30.55
N ASN A 145 -11.29 13.40 -30.12
CA ASN A 145 -10.76 12.41 -29.21
C ASN A 145 -11.12 12.83 -27.76
N ALA A 146 -11.76 11.94 -27.00
CA ALA A 146 -12.20 12.20 -25.63
C ALA A 146 -11.26 11.61 -24.55
N ASP A 147 -10.06 11.19 -24.92
CA ASP A 147 -9.05 10.71 -23.97
C ASP A 147 -8.51 11.88 -23.13
N ALA A 148 -7.90 11.59 -21.98
CA ALA A 148 -7.23 12.61 -21.19
C ALA A 148 -6.07 13.24 -21.99
N PHE A 149 -6.00 14.58 -22.00
CA PHE A 149 -4.96 15.29 -22.76
C PHE A 149 -4.34 16.42 -21.92
N PRO A 150 -3.11 16.23 -21.41
CA PRO A 150 -2.37 17.24 -20.66
C PRO A 150 -1.53 18.16 -21.57
N SER A 151 -1.43 19.45 -21.23
CA SER A 151 -0.50 20.42 -21.84
C SER A 151 -0.01 21.45 -20.82
N ASN A 152 1.15 22.07 -20.99
CA ASN A 152 1.38 23.34 -20.29
C ASN A 152 0.43 24.40 -20.87
N MET A 153 -0.02 25.32 -20.03
CA MET A 153 -0.95 26.37 -20.49
C MET A 153 -0.93 27.63 -19.63
N VAL A 154 -1.37 28.74 -20.22
CA VAL A 154 -1.79 29.95 -19.51
C VAL A 154 -3.21 30.25 -19.96
N LEU A 155 -4.10 30.56 -19.02
CA LEU A 155 -5.44 31.06 -19.35
C LEU A 155 -5.74 32.37 -18.62
N VAL A 156 -6.62 33.17 -19.21
CA VAL A 156 -7.28 34.32 -18.56
C VAL A 156 -8.74 34.37 -18.99
N GLY A 157 -9.64 34.56 -18.04
CA GLY A 157 -11.09 34.58 -18.27
C GLY A 157 -11.84 33.94 -17.11
N GLY A 158 -12.85 33.13 -17.41
CA GLY A 158 -13.53 32.32 -16.40
C GLY A 158 -12.73 31.07 -16.06
N TYR A 159 -12.48 30.82 -14.78
CA TYR A 159 -11.92 29.57 -14.28
C TYR A 159 -12.39 29.28 -12.86
N SER A 160 -12.73 28.02 -12.56
CA SER A 160 -13.18 27.58 -11.24
C SER A 160 -14.33 28.43 -10.67
N GLY A 161 -15.22 28.91 -11.55
CA GLY A 161 -16.38 29.73 -11.19
C GLY A 161 -16.09 31.21 -10.93
N LEU A 162 -14.87 31.70 -11.16
CA LEU A 162 -14.46 33.10 -10.94
C LEU A 162 -13.81 33.68 -12.20
N ILE A 163 -13.60 35.00 -12.26
CA ILE A 163 -12.77 35.63 -13.30
C ILE A 163 -11.32 35.68 -12.81
N GLN A 164 -10.47 34.84 -13.41
CA GLN A 164 -9.12 34.57 -12.94
C GLN A 164 -8.14 34.29 -14.09
N SER A 165 -6.87 34.24 -13.74
CA SER A 165 -5.81 33.65 -14.55
C SER A 165 -5.12 32.53 -13.78
N VAL A 166 -4.62 31.53 -14.51
CA VAL A 166 -3.80 30.44 -13.96
C VAL A 166 -2.77 29.98 -14.99
N PHE A 167 -1.61 29.55 -14.51
CA PHE A 167 -0.59 28.90 -15.31
C PHE A 167 -0.53 27.43 -14.91
N ARG A 168 -0.71 26.51 -15.85
CA ARG A 168 -0.44 25.09 -15.65
C ARG A 168 0.97 24.75 -16.08
N ASN A 169 1.73 24.17 -15.16
CA ASN A 169 3.16 23.90 -15.32
C ASN A 169 3.51 22.42 -15.07
N ASN A 170 4.77 22.06 -15.32
CA ASN A 170 5.44 20.79 -15.03
C ASN A 170 5.02 19.59 -15.90
N ILE A 171 4.30 19.82 -17.00
CA ILE A 171 3.91 18.75 -17.93
C ILE A 171 5.03 18.55 -18.95
N VAL A 172 5.77 17.44 -18.83
CA VAL A 172 6.91 17.13 -19.71
C VAL A 172 6.59 16.07 -20.76
N ASP A 173 5.55 15.27 -20.54
CA ASP A 173 5.14 14.18 -21.42
C ASP A 173 3.59 14.02 -21.46
N ALA A 174 3.13 12.99 -22.19
CA ALA A 174 1.71 12.75 -22.41
C ALA A 174 0.96 12.22 -21.18
N THR A 175 1.66 11.81 -20.11
CA THR A 175 1.03 11.36 -18.86
C THR A 175 0.45 12.55 -18.10
N GLY A 176 1.03 13.74 -18.22
CA GLY A 176 0.63 14.89 -17.41
C GLY A 176 1.01 14.77 -15.92
N ALA A 177 1.87 13.81 -15.58
CA ALA A 177 2.37 13.61 -14.23
C ALA A 177 3.02 14.88 -13.68
N GLY A 178 2.63 15.28 -12.46
CA GLY A 178 3.17 16.46 -11.77
C GLY A 178 2.56 17.80 -12.20
N ALA A 179 1.52 17.80 -13.05
CA ALA A 179 0.81 19.01 -13.47
C ALA A 179 0.41 19.87 -12.27
N THR A 180 0.83 21.14 -12.26
CA THR A 180 0.52 22.07 -11.17
C THR A 180 -0.16 23.32 -11.70
N MET A 181 -1.32 23.66 -11.12
CA MET A 181 -2.03 24.91 -11.37
C MET A 181 -1.50 25.99 -10.44
N GLU A 182 -0.64 26.87 -10.95
CA GLU A 182 0.15 27.80 -10.15
C GLU A 182 -0.32 29.26 -10.30
N ASP A 183 0.01 30.08 -9.29
CA ASP A 183 -0.10 31.54 -9.35
C ASP A 183 -1.50 32.03 -9.79
N VAL A 184 -2.55 31.36 -9.29
CA VAL A 184 -3.94 31.72 -9.57
C VAL A 184 -4.18 33.16 -9.10
N THR A 185 -4.55 34.02 -10.04
CA THR A 185 -4.78 35.44 -9.78
C THR A 185 -6.24 35.78 -10.01
N LYS A 186 -6.92 36.28 -8.96
CA LYS A 186 -8.32 36.72 -9.05
C LYS A 186 -8.40 38.13 -9.62
N PHE A 187 -9.18 38.30 -10.69
CA PHE A 187 -9.53 39.61 -11.26
C PHE A 187 -10.96 40.02 -10.92
N GLY A 188 -11.87 39.06 -10.75
CA GLY A 188 -13.27 39.35 -10.45
C GLY A 188 -14.02 38.17 -9.85
N ASP A 189 -15.24 38.45 -9.39
CA ASP A 189 -16.20 37.44 -8.97
C ASP A 189 -16.82 36.73 -10.18
N ARG A 190 -17.68 35.75 -9.89
CA ARG A 190 -18.42 35.02 -10.93
C ARG A 190 -19.24 36.00 -11.80
N PRO A 191 -19.19 35.88 -13.15
CA PRO A 191 -20.07 36.64 -14.01
C PRO A 191 -21.54 36.29 -13.78
N VAL A 192 -22.43 37.25 -14.03
CA VAL A 192 -23.88 37.00 -14.05
C VAL A 192 -24.24 36.11 -15.24
N ASN A 193 -25.08 35.10 -14.99
CA ASN A 193 -25.49 34.09 -15.98
C ASN A 193 -26.77 34.48 -16.74
N ASP A 194 -26.88 35.73 -17.14
CA ASP A 194 -28.03 36.29 -17.88
C ASP A 194 -27.65 36.75 -19.30
N GLY A 195 -26.43 36.47 -19.74
CA GLY A 195 -25.93 36.86 -21.05
C GLY A 195 -25.49 38.32 -21.15
N THR A 196 -25.42 39.07 -20.05
CA THR A 196 -25.07 40.50 -20.05
C THR A 196 -23.59 40.78 -19.78
N ALA A 197 -22.88 39.86 -19.11
CA ALA A 197 -21.49 40.05 -18.76
C ALA A 197 -20.58 40.08 -20.01
N THR A 198 -19.74 41.10 -20.13
CA THR A 198 -18.73 41.24 -21.20
C THR A 198 -17.42 41.69 -20.59
N TYR A 199 -16.32 41.07 -21.01
CA TYR A 199 -14.96 41.38 -20.56
C TYR A 199 -14.06 41.66 -21.76
N LYS A 200 -13.16 42.63 -21.63
CA LYS A 200 -12.02 42.75 -22.55
C LYS A 200 -10.85 41.95 -21.99
N LEU A 201 -10.54 40.82 -22.61
CA LEU A 201 -9.43 39.96 -22.18
C LEU A 201 -8.19 40.25 -23.04
N THR A 202 -7.02 40.28 -22.42
CA THR A 202 -5.74 40.44 -23.12
C THR A 202 -4.71 39.42 -22.62
N MET A 203 -3.97 38.81 -23.55
CA MET A 203 -2.79 37.97 -23.29
C MET A 203 -1.64 38.39 -24.19
N LYS A 204 -0.44 38.50 -23.61
CA LYS A 204 0.81 38.82 -24.31
C LYS A 204 1.86 37.76 -24.02
N LYS A 205 2.57 37.28 -25.03
CA LYS A 205 3.87 36.59 -24.87
C LYS A 205 4.96 37.61 -25.17
N THR A 206 5.90 37.75 -24.25
CA THR A 206 7.08 38.63 -24.36
C THR A 206 8.33 37.83 -23.98
N ASN A 207 9.52 38.39 -24.22
CA ASN A 207 10.78 37.79 -23.75
C ASN A 207 10.83 37.66 -22.21
N THR A 208 10.05 38.44 -21.46
CA THR A 208 9.92 38.33 -19.99
C THR A 208 8.99 37.19 -19.59
N GLY A 209 7.95 36.90 -20.36
CA GLY A 209 6.93 35.91 -19.98
C GLY A 209 5.55 36.18 -20.55
N TYR A 210 4.55 35.46 -20.00
CA TYR A 210 3.13 35.61 -20.35
C TYR A 210 2.48 36.65 -19.45
N GLN A 211 1.87 37.67 -20.05
CA GLN A 211 1.24 38.78 -19.36
C GLN A 211 -0.25 38.78 -19.67
N VAL A 212 -1.10 38.86 -18.66
CA VAL A 212 -2.55 38.79 -18.84
C VAL A 212 -3.26 39.89 -18.05
N SER A 213 -4.39 40.36 -18.58
CA SER A 213 -5.25 41.33 -17.92
C SER A 213 -6.72 41.16 -18.33
N VAL A 214 -7.59 41.72 -17.49
CA VAL A 214 -9.04 41.85 -17.69
C VAL A 214 -9.37 43.34 -17.65
N ASP A 215 -10.16 43.80 -18.62
CA ASP A 215 -10.66 45.19 -18.76
C ASP A 215 -9.55 46.25 -18.68
N ASP A 216 -8.41 45.98 -19.32
CA ASP A 216 -7.20 46.82 -19.30
C ASP A 216 -6.71 47.17 -17.88
N GLY A 217 -7.06 46.32 -16.89
CA GLY A 217 -6.66 46.46 -15.50
C GLY A 217 -5.21 46.03 -15.23
N LYS A 218 -4.89 45.83 -13.95
CA LYS A 218 -3.54 45.42 -13.51
C LYS A 218 -3.13 44.11 -14.18
N GLU A 219 -1.95 44.07 -14.78
CA GLU A 219 -1.42 42.84 -15.40
C GLU A 219 -0.89 41.84 -14.36
N LYS A 220 -1.10 40.55 -14.64
CA LYS A 220 -0.37 39.43 -14.02
C LYS A 220 0.67 38.93 -15.01
N ILE A 221 1.91 38.83 -14.55
CA ILE A 221 3.03 38.28 -15.32
C ILE A 221 3.40 36.90 -14.77
N TYR A 222 3.60 35.97 -15.70
CA TYR A 222 4.22 34.67 -15.48
C TYR A 222 5.58 34.66 -16.19
N TYR A 223 6.68 34.78 -15.43
CA TYR A 223 8.04 35.06 -15.89
C TYR A 223 8.76 33.85 -16.54
N ARG A 224 8.02 33.07 -17.34
CA ARG A 224 8.45 31.79 -17.88
C ARG A 224 8.12 31.72 -19.38
N PRO A 225 8.80 32.50 -20.23
CA PRO A 225 8.44 32.69 -21.64
C PRO A 225 8.50 31.40 -22.47
N LYS A 226 9.42 30.48 -22.12
CA LYS A 226 9.64 29.21 -22.82
C LYS A 226 8.86 28.03 -22.27
N GLN A 227 8.03 28.24 -21.25
CA GLN A 227 7.37 27.14 -20.56
C GLN A 227 6.23 26.51 -21.37
N LEU A 228 5.80 27.18 -22.46
CA LEU A 228 4.90 26.61 -23.45
C LEU A 228 5.65 26.09 -24.69
N GLU A 229 6.90 25.64 -24.53
CA GLU A 229 7.74 25.08 -25.60
C GLU A 229 8.28 23.68 -25.19
N ILE A 230 7.56 22.97 -24.31
CA ILE A 230 8.03 21.71 -23.72
C ILE A 230 7.48 20.50 -24.47
N ARG A 231 6.14 20.41 -24.58
CA ARG A 231 5.45 19.28 -25.22
C ARG A 231 5.58 19.33 -26.73
N ASP A 232 5.29 20.48 -27.32
CA ASP A 232 5.59 20.86 -28.70
C ASP A 232 6.61 22.00 -28.66
N LYS A 233 7.80 21.77 -29.23
CA LYS A 233 8.89 22.75 -29.20
C LYS A 233 8.82 23.74 -30.34
N ASP A 234 7.97 23.47 -31.33
CA ASP A 234 7.93 24.19 -32.60
C ASP A 234 6.70 25.10 -32.68
N HIS A 235 5.74 24.96 -31.76
CA HIS A 235 4.46 25.66 -31.81
C HIS A 235 3.93 26.08 -30.43
N VAL A 236 3.45 27.31 -30.35
CA VAL A 236 2.54 27.77 -29.29
C VAL A 236 1.15 27.96 -29.89
N TYR A 237 0.15 27.30 -29.33
CA TYR A 237 -1.24 27.40 -29.75
C TYR A 237 -1.93 28.45 -28.87
N VAL A 238 -2.49 29.51 -29.47
CA VAL A 238 -3.16 30.59 -28.73
C VAL A 238 -4.53 30.91 -29.32
N GLY A 239 -5.52 31.11 -28.47
CA GLY A 239 -6.88 31.38 -28.92
C GLY A 239 -7.91 31.39 -27.81
N PHE A 240 -9.18 31.13 -28.19
CA PHE A 240 -10.33 31.17 -27.31
C PHE A 240 -10.83 29.77 -27.00
N PHE A 241 -11.20 29.51 -25.74
CA PHE A 241 -11.65 28.19 -25.29
C PHE A 241 -12.92 28.27 -24.43
N VAL A 242 -13.60 27.14 -24.32
CA VAL A 242 -14.65 26.86 -23.33
C VAL A 242 -14.55 25.42 -22.81
N ALA A 243 -14.94 25.21 -21.56
CA ALA A 243 -14.92 23.92 -20.88
C ALA A 243 -16.06 23.75 -19.88
N ARG A 244 -16.53 22.50 -19.74
CA ARG A 244 -17.53 22.01 -18.78
C ARG A 244 -18.91 22.65 -18.96
N VAL A 245 -19.15 23.85 -18.43
CA VAL A 245 -20.42 24.58 -18.49
C VAL A 245 -20.10 26.05 -18.79
N ALA A 246 -19.89 26.36 -20.07
CA ALA A 246 -19.56 27.69 -20.51
C ALA A 246 -20.01 27.93 -21.95
N SER A 247 -20.52 29.13 -22.23
CA SER A 247 -20.70 29.62 -23.59
C SER A 247 -20.27 31.07 -23.67
N ILE A 248 -19.48 31.39 -24.68
CA ILE A 248 -18.99 32.75 -24.94
C ILE A 248 -19.19 33.13 -26.40
N THR A 249 -19.40 34.41 -26.64
CA THR A 249 -19.32 35.02 -27.97
C THR A 249 -18.18 36.03 -27.95
N VAL A 250 -17.20 35.84 -28.84
CA VAL A 250 -15.99 36.64 -28.93
C VAL A 250 -16.09 37.57 -30.14
N SER A 251 -15.80 38.85 -29.95
CA SER A 251 -15.76 39.88 -31.00
C SER A 251 -14.54 40.77 -30.83
N ASP A 252 -14.29 41.64 -31.81
CA ASP A 252 -13.20 42.62 -31.77
C ASP A 252 -11.82 41.98 -31.55
N ILE A 253 -11.60 40.84 -32.22
CA ILE A 253 -10.36 40.07 -32.10
C ILE A 253 -9.20 40.87 -32.72
N ASN A 254 -8.24 41.21 -31.88
CA ASN A 254 -7.00 41.86 -32.27
C ASN A 254 -5.81 40.95 -31.95
N PHE A 255 -5.07 40.57 -32.98
CA PHE A 255 -3.92 39.69 -32.86
C PHE A 255 -2.72 40.28 -33.57
N THR A 256 -1.58 40.42 -32.89
CA THR A 256 -0.33 40.89 -33.48
C THR A 256 0.85 40.05 -33.00
N THR A 257 1.92 40.02 -33.80
CA THR A 257 3.16 39.29 -33.50
C THR A 257 4.37 40.18 -33.67
N SER A 258 5.42 39.92 -32.90
CA SER A 258 6.74 40.57 -32.98
C SER A 258 7.87 39.54 -32.88
N ASP A 259 9.09 39.90 -33.26
CA ASP A 259 10.25 39.01 -33.24
C ASP A 259 10.94 39.00 -31.87
N VAL A 260 11.11 37.81 -31.28
CA VAL A 260 11.85 37.62 -30.02
C VAL A 260 13.26 38.22 -30.11
N ALA A 261 13.89 38.12 -31.28
CA ALA A 261 15.25 38.60 -31.54
C ALA A 261 15.37 40.14 -31.53
N THR A 262 14.30 40.87 -31.82
CA THR A 262 14.31 42.33 -31.88
C THR A 262 13.59 43.00 -30.72
N ASP A 263 12.75 42.25 -30.00
CA ASP A 263 12.05 42.73 -28.82
C ASP A 263 13.02 42.94 -27.63
N PRO A 264 12.64 43.79 -26.65
CA PRO A 264 13.43 43.97 -25.43
C PRO A 264 13.81 42.65 -24.77
N PRO A 265 15.01 42.54 -24.16
CA PRO A 265 15.42 41.33 -23.46
C PRO A 265 14.46 41.02 -22.31
N GLY A 266 14.34 39.73 -21.99
CA GLY A 266 13.48 39.27 -20.90
C GLY A 266 14.04 39.63 -19.54
N GLU A 267 13.16 40.06 -18.63
CA GLU A 267 13.50 40.29 -17.24
C GLU A 267 13.32 39.01 -16.41
N PRO A 268 14.25 38.68 -15.49
CA PRO A 268 14.09 37.53 -14.60
C PRO A 268 12.90 37.75 -13.65
N GLU A 269 12.29 36.66 -13.17
CA GLU A 269 11.29 36.76 -12.10
C GLU A 269 11.92 37.43 -10.88
N PRO A 270 11.32 38.50 -10.33
CA PRO A 270 11.79 39.08 -9.08
C PRO A 270 11.78 38.02 -7.98
N PRO A 271 12.90 37.78 -7.28
CA PRO A 271 12.94 36.77 -6.23
C PRO A 271 11.95 37.15 -5.11
N LYS A 272 10.97 36.27 -4.85
CA LYS A 272 9.97 36.50 -3.80
C LYS A 272 10.66 36.40 -2.43
N PRO A 273 10.51 37.39 -1.54
CA PRO A 273 11.05 37.28 -0.19
C PRO A 273 10.36 36.14 0.57
N VAL A 274 11.14 35.32 1.28
CA VAL A 274 10.63 34.21 2.08
C VAL A 274 10.21 34.72 3.46
N ALA A 275 9.02 34.36 3.94
CA ALA A 275 8.63 34.63 5.32
C ALA A 275 9.28 33.59 6.25
N PRO A 276 10.21 33.97 7.15
CA PRO A 276 10.86 32.99 8.02
C PRO A 276 9.87 32.30 8.94
N SER A 277 10.04 30.99 9.13
CA SER A 277 9.22 30.17 10.02
C SER A 277 10.02 29.01 10.58
N ILE A 278 9.64 28.55 11.77
CA ILE A 278 10.15 27.34 12.41
C ILE A 278 8.99 26.41 12.76
N ILE A 279 9.21 25.10 12.68
CA ILE A 279 8.23 24.06 13.00
C ILE A 279 8.91 22.99 13.85
N MET A 280 8.43 22.76 15.07
CA MET A 280 8.85 21.63 15.89
C MET A 280 8.11 20.37 15.42
N THR A 281 8.86 19.32 15.09
CA THR A 281 8.30 18.08 14.50
C THR A 281 8.37 16.87 15.43
N SER A 282 9.00 17.02 16.60
CA SER A 282 9.00 15.98 17.64
C SER A 282 7.64 15.87 18.33
N ALA A 283 7.43 14.84 19.16
CA ALA A 283 6.15 14.60 19.84
C ALA A 283 5.98 15.49 21.09
N THR A 284 4.76 15.99 21.34
CA THR A 284 4.44 16.75 22.57
C THR A 284 4.10 15.87 23.77
N THR A 285 3.98 14.55 23.56
CA THR A 285 3.76 13.54 24.60
C THR A 285 4.64 12.34 24.30
N THR A 286 5.11 11.65 25.33
CA THR A 286 5.92 10.43 25.18
C THR A 286 5.89 9.58 26.45
N GLY A 287 6.02 8.26 26.30
CA GLY A 287 6.32 7.33 27.40
C GLY A 287 7.82 7.13 27.66
N ASP A 288 8.67 7.59 26.74
CA ASP A 288 10.12 7.38 26.76
C ASP A 288 10.84 8.63 27.29
N SER A 289 11.74 8.45 28.26
CA SER A 289 12.54 9.56 28.83
C SER A 289 13.68 9.99 27.90
N SER A 290 14.20 9.09 27.06
CA SER A 290 15.12 9.45 25.98
C SER A 290 14.32 10.11 24.86
N TYR A 291 14.71 11.34 24.49
CA TYR A 291 13.90 12.15 23.59
C TYR A 291 14.74 12.92 22.58
N ASN A 292 14.27 12.93 21.33
CA ASN A 292 14.86 13.70 20.25
C ASN A 292 14.01 14.94 19.97
N PHE A 293 14.49 16.11 20.38
CA PHE A 293 13.88 17.38 20.01
C PHE A 293 14.20 17.68 18.54
N ASN A 294 13.17 17.80 17.71
CA ASN A 294 13.30 18.01 16.27
C ASN A 294 12.65 19.33 15.87
N LEU A 295 13.35 20.11 15.05
CA LEU A 295 12.86 21.38 14.52
C LEU A 295 13.29 21.56 13.07
N LEU A 296 12.40 22.11 12.26
CA LEU A 296 12.64 22.57 10.90
C LEU A 296 12.56 24.10 10.84
N SER A 297 13.37 24.72 9.99
CA SER A 297 13.27 26.12 9.58
C SER A 297 13.15 26.16 8.06
N ASN A 298 12.52 27.19 7.50
CA ASN A 298 12.52 27.39 6.05
C ASN A 298 13.65 28.32 5.55
N VAL A 299 14.44 28.89 6.46
CA VAL A 299 15.58 29.77 6.16
C VAL A 299 16.74 29.53 7.13
N ASN A 300 17.94 29.94 6.75
CA ASN A 300 19.10 29.87 7.62
C ASN A 300 18.99 30.91 8.75
N GLY A 301 19.65 30.65 9.88
CA GLY A 301 19.69 31.57 11.01
C GLY A 301 20.36 30.97 12.24
N ASP A 302 20.43 31.74 13.31
CA ASP A 302 20.94 31.28 14.60
C ASP A 302 19.81 30.79 15.49
N ILE A 303 20.00 29.64 16.14
CA ILE A 303 19.03 29.06 17.08
C ILE A 303 19.60 28.94 18.48
N LYS A 304 18.75 29.19 19.48
CA LYS A 304 18.97 28.91 20.90
C LYS A 304 17.82 28.09 21.44
N ILE A 305 18.12 26.98 22.10
CA ILE A 305 17.15 26.07 22.70
C ILE A 305 17.52 25.91 24.17
N LYS A 306 16.56 26.19 25.07
CA LYS A 306 16.69 25.90 26.49
C LYS A 306 15.66 24.86 26.90
N GLN A 307 16.08 23.81 27.60
CA GLN A 307 15.17 22.86 28.24
C GLN A 307 15.09 23.18 29.74
N ASN A 308 13.88 23.45 30.23
CA ASN A 308 13.61 23.76 31.63
C ASN A 308 14.52 24.88 32.19
N GLY A 309 14.79 25.90 31.36
CA GLY A 309 15.66 27.04 31.69
C GLY A 309 17.16 26.81 31.45
N THR A 310 17.60 25.56 31.26
CA THR A 310 19.01 25.20 30.99
C THR A 310 19.29 25.17 29.49
N GLU A 311 20.42 25.74 29.05
CA GLU A 311 20.80 25.71 27.62
C GLU A 311 21.03 24.27 27.14
N LEU A 312 20.21 23.83 26.19
CA LEU A 312 20.35 22.55 25.50
C LEU A 312 21.21 22.70 24.24
N TYR A 313 21.03 23.81 23.51
CA TYR A 313 21.78 24.07 22.29
C TYR A 313 21.81 25.55 21.92
N LYS A 314 22.92 25.98 21.33
CA LYS A 314 23.08 27.28 20.69
C LYS A 314 24.01 27.15 19.49
N GLY A 315 23.60 27.62 18.32
CA GLY A 315 24.43 27.58 17.11
C GLY A 315 23.67 27.97 15.84
N ALA A 316 24.37 27.93 14.71
CA ALA A 316 23.79 28.17 13.40
C ALA A 316 22.93 26.97 12.93
N LEU A 317 21.91 27.27 12.15
CA LEU A 317 21.00 26.32 11.51
C LEU A 317 21.08 26.48 9.99
N ASP A 318 22.14 25.94 9.38
CA ASP A 318 22.45 26.15 7.95
C ASP A 318 21.81 25.13 7.00
N ASN A 319 21.20 24.07 7.55
CA ASN A 319 20.52 23.01 6.80
C ASN A 319 19.02 22.92 7.12
N ASN A 320 18.42 24.00 7.62
CA ASN A 320 16.96 24.10 7.80
C ASN A 320 16.33 23.01 8.71
N ALA A 321 17.13 22.24 9.45
CA ALA A 321 16.69 21.15 10.32
C ALA A 321 17.69 20.89 11.44
N ILE A 322 17.20 20.53 12.63
CA ILE A 322 18.04 20.15 13.76
C ILE A 322 17.38 19.07 14.60
N THR A 323 18.20 18.13 15.07
CA THR A 323 17.84 17.13 16.07
C THR A 323 18.77 17.27 17.28
N LYS A 324 18.19 17.31 18.48
CA LYS A 324 18.93 17.31 19.75
C LYS A 324 18.39 16.24 20.68
N ASN A 325 19.27 15.29 21.00
CA ASN A 325 18.99 14.24 21.95
C ASN A 325 19.05 14.84 23.36
N THR A 326 18.07 14.51 24.19
CA THR A 326 18.02 14.92 25.59
C THR A 326 17.30 13.86 26.44
N THR A 327 17.28 14.08 27.75
CA THR A 327 16.50 13.29 28.71
C THR A 327 15.39 14.15 29.29
N LEU A 328 14.17 13.64 29.28
CA LEU A 328 13.00 14.25 29.90
C LEU A 328 12.88 13.79 31.36
N VAL A 329 12.38 14.70 32.21
CA VAL A 329 11.94 14.35 33.56
C VAL A 329 10.43 14.08 33.55
N SER A 330 9.93 13.29 34.50
CA SER A 330 8.49 13.00 34.60
C SER A 330 7.67 14.30 34.67
N GLY A 331 6.54 14.33 33.97
CA GLY A 331 5.71 15.53 33.82
C GLY A 331 6.16 16.41 32.66
N ASP A 332 5.89 17.71 32.77
CA ASP A 332 6.12 18.66 31.68
C ASP A 332 7.57 19.11 31.58
N ASN A 333 8.10 19.09 30.36
CA ASN A 333 9.42 19.59 29.98
C ASN A 333 9.25 20.73 28.98
N THR A 334 9.72 21.92 29.32
CA THR A 334 9.59 23.11 28.48
C THR A 334 10.85 23.33 27.66
N PHE A 335 10.68 23.54 26.36
CA PHE A 335 11.71 23.96 25.42
C PHE A 335 11.43 25.41 24.97
N ASP A 336 12.25 26.35 25.44
CA ASP A 336 12.22 27.73 24.97
C ASP A 336 13.17 27.86 23.77
N VAL A 337 12.59 28.16 22.61
CA VAL A 337 13.30 28.28 21.33
C VAL A 337 13.32 29.74 20.90
N VAL A 338 14.51 30.25 20.56
CA VAL A 338 14.68 31.54 19.89
C VAL A 338 15.45 31.29 18.61
N PHE A 339 14.81 31.58 17.47
CA PHE A 339 15.41 31.51 16.15
C PHE A 339 15.54 32.92 15.56
N THR A 340 16.74 33.31 15.17
CA THR A 340 17.03 34.59 14.52
C THR A 340 17.38 34.33 13.06
N PRO A 341 16.51 34.66 12.10
CA PRO A 341 16.80 34.50 10.68
C PRO A 341 18.05 35.26 10.25
N ASP A 342 18.85 34.70 9.34
CA ASP A 342 19.98 35.42 8.75
C ASP A 342 19.46 36.54 7.83
N LYS A 343 19.67 37.78 8.28
CA LYS A 343 19.29 39.03 7.61
C LYS A 343 19.90 39.24 6.23
N THR A 344 20.92 38.46 5.84
CA THR A 344 21.54 38.54 4.51
C THR A 344 20.70 37.85 3.43
N GLN A 345 19.72 37.03 3.81
CA GLN A 345 18.80 36.35 2.89
C GLN A 345 17.69 37.29 2.41
N ASN A 346 17.06 36.94 1.27
CA ASN A 346 15.87 37.62 0.79
C ASN A 346 14.63 37.18 1.59
N ILE A 347 14.40 37.81 2.74
CA ILE A 347 13.34 37.45 3.70
C ILE A 347 12.44 38.64 4.04
N THR A 348 11.20 38.37 4.46
CA THR A 348 10.23 39.43 4.79
C THR A 348 10.49 40.11 6.14
N SER A 349 11.22 39.45 7.06
CA SER A 349 11.64 40.01 8.36
C SER A 349 12.87 39.23 8.87
N ALA A 350 13.76 39.91 9.61
CA ALA A 350 14.87 39.28 10.34
C ALA A 350 14.67 39.30 11.86
N ASP A 351 13.47 39.64 12.32
CA ASP A 351 13.15 39.68 13.75
C ASP A 351 13.20 38.26 14.36
N PRO A 352 13.70 38.10 15.60
CA PRO A 352 13.74 36.79 16.24
C PRO A 352 12.34 36.19 16.41
N ILE A 353 12.19 34.93 16.01
CA ILE A 353 11.02 34.10 16.26
C ILE A 353 11.22 33.38 17.59
N THR A 354 10.34 33.64 18.55
CA THR A 354 10.36 32.95 19.85
C THR A 354 9.20 31.95 19.91
N SER A 355 9.49 30.73 20.36
CA SER A 355 8.50 29.68 20.52
C SER A 355 8.72 28.93 21.83
N LYS A 356 7.63 28.57 22.50
CA LYS A 356 7.64 27.70 23.68
C LYS A 356 7.00 26.38 23.30
N TYR A 357 7.71 25.29 23.52
CA TYR A 357 7.27 23.94 23.18
C TYR A 357 7.30 23.05 24.42
N VAL A 358 6.18 22.44 24.80
CA VAL A 358 6.07 21.64 26.02
C VAL A 358 5.90 20.17 25.65
N VAL A 359 6.71 19.32 26.28
CA VAL A 359 6.67 17.87 26.12
C VAL A 359 6.32 17.23 27.45
N SER A 360 5.21 16.49 27.50
CA SER A 360 4.79 15.78 28.69
C SER A 360 5.29 14.33 28.67
N LEU A 361 6.06 13.95 29.70
CA LEU A 361 6.48 12.56 29.93
C LEU A 361 5.58 11.93 31.00
N LYS A 362 4.87 10.84 30.65
CA LYS A 362 4.14 9.99 31.58
C LYS A 362 4.41 8.54 31.23
N SER A 363 4.70 7.70 32.21
CA SER A 363 4.93 6.26 32.02
C SER A 363 3.81 5.44 32.66
N TYR A 364 3.32 4.46 31.92
CA TYR A 364 2.45 3.40 32.46
C TYR A 364 3.28 2.15 32.72
N GLY A 365 3.32 1.71 33.97
CA GLY A 365 4.15 0.58 34.38
C GLY A 365 5.64 0.80 34.10
N THR A 366 6.37 -0.30 33.98
CA THR A 366 7.76 -0.32 33.50
C THR A 366 7.84 -0.56 31.98
N SER A 367 9.01 -0.32 31.38
CA SER A 367 9.22 -0.61 29.95
C SER A 367 8.91 -2.09 29.65
N ASN A 368 8.14 -2.34 28.59
CA ASN A 368 7.58 -3.63 28.17
C ASN A 368 6.39 -4.18 28.99
N GLU A 369 5.99 -3.56 30.10
CA GLU A 369 4.68 -3.87 30.70
C GLU A 369 3.54 -3.42 29.80
N SER A 370 2.41 -4.13 29.89
CA SER A 370 1.23 -3.82 29.08
C SER A 370 0.39 -2.72 29.71
N ILE A 371 -0.13 -1.84 28.87
CA ILE A 371 -1.05 -0.76 29.22
C ILE A 371 -2.47 -1.24 28.94
N TYR A 372 -3.36 -1.14 29.91
CA TYR A 372 -4.77 -1.49 29.74
C TYR A 372 -5.61 -0.24 29.54
N ALA A 373 -6.43 -0.23 28.49
CA ALA A 373 -7.43 0.80 28.26
C ALA A 373 -8.82 0.19 28.14
N SER A 374 -9.86 0.89 28.62
CA SER A 374 -11.24 0.37 28.65
C SER A 374 -12.25 1.43 28.24
N PRO A 375 -13.49 1.05 27.86
CA PRO A 375 -14.57 1.99 27.56
C PRO A 375 -14.83 3.03 28.66
N THR A 376 -14.64 2.67 29.92
CA THR A 376 -14.84 3.52 31.09
C THR A 376 -13.54 4.04 31.70
N GLY A 377 -12.41 3.82 31.02
CA GLY A 377 -11.10 4.30 31.47
C GLY A 377 -11.03 5.82 31.41
N THR A 378 -10.19 6.40 32.26
CA THR A 378 -9.97 7.86 32.32
C THR A 378 -8.49 8.19 32.13
N ALA A 379 -8.19 9.46 31.84
CA ALA A 379 -6.81 9.92 31.69
C ALA A 379 -5.97 9.76 32.98
N ASP A 380 -6.64 9.73 34.13
CA ASP A 380 -6.01 9.51 35.44
C ASP A 380 -5.85 8.03 35.81
N GLY A 381 -6.42 7.12 35.01
CA GLY A 381 -6.24 5.67 35.18
C GLY A 381 -4.77 5.29 35.15
N LYS A 382 -4.39 4.27 35.93
CA LYS A 382 -2.98 3.84 36.07
C LYS A 382 -2.48 2.96 34.93
N GLY A 383 -3.33 2.65 33.94
CA GLY A 383 -3.01 1.76 32.83
C GLY A 383 -2.85 0.30 33.23
N THR A 384 -3.32 -0.10 34.41
CA THR A 384 -3.35 -1.50 34.88
C THR A 384 -4.72 -2.13 34.63
N LEU A 385 -4.84 -3.46 34.72
CA LEU A 385 -6.13 -4.12 34.53
C LEU A 385 -7.20 -3.64 35.53
N ASP A 386 -6.82 -3.41 36.80
CA ASP A 386 -7.72 -2.92 37.86
C ASP A 386 -7.99 -1.40 37.78
N SER A 387 -7.19 -0.65 37.03
CA SER A 387 -7.30 0.80 36.87
C SER A 387 -6.91 1.18 35.43
N PRO A 388 -7.71 0.79 34.44
CA PRO A 388 -7.40 1.04 33.04
C PRO A 388 -7.47 2.54 32.73
N THR A 389 -6.64 3.00 31.80
CA THR A 389 -6.70 4.38 31.30
C THR A 389 -7.66 4.49 30.11
N ASP A 390 -7.89 5.69 29.59
CA ASP A 390 -8.58 5.87 28.31
C ASP A 390 -7.65 5.58 27.12
N ILE A 391 -8.22 5.31 25.95
CA ILE A 391 -7.45 4.96 24.75
C ILE A 391 -6.54 6.09 24.25
N TYR A 392 -6.94 7.36 24.39
CA TYR A 392 -6.12 8.49 23.94
C TYR A 392 -4.87 8.63 24.79
N SER A 393 -5.02 8.53 26.11
CA SER A 393 -3.92 8.55 27.06
C SER A 393 -2.99 7.35 26.87
N ALA A 394 -3.53 6.14 26.63
CA ALA A 394 -2.71 4.96 26.33
C ALA A 394 -1.85 5.17 25.08
N ILE A 395 -2.43 5.70 23.99
CA ILE A 395 -1.72 5.93 22.72
C ILE A 395 -0.68 7.05 22.86
N GLN A 396 -0.99 8.15 23.55
CA GLN A 396 -0.06 9.28 23.73
C GLN A 396 1.21 8.90 24.50
N TYR A 397 1.06 8.01 25.49
CA TYR A 397 2.12 7.71 26.45
C TYR A 397 2.68 6.28 26.36
N VAL A 398 2.34 5.53 25.30
CA VAL A 398 2.95 4.23 25.06
C VAL A 398 4.44 4.40 24.73
N GLY A 399 5.30 3.77 25.52
CA GLY A 399 6.74 3.71 25.26
C GLY A 399 7.07 2.80 24.09
N THR A 400 8.30 2.90 23.59
CA THR A 400 8.79 2.00 22.53
C THR A 400 8.79 0.54 23.01
N GLY A 401 8.28 -0.38 22.18
CA GLY A 401 8.12 -1.81 22.53
C GLY A 401 6.96 -2.17 23.47
N GLN A 402 6.24 -1.18 24.03
CA GLN A 402 5.08 -1.45 24.89
C GLN A 402 3.84 -1.87 24.10
N LYS A 403 2.94 -2.59 24.79
CA LYS A 403 1.67 -3.08 24.25
C LYS A 403 0.49 -2.42 24.96
N ILE A 404 -0.51 -2.01 24.20
CA ILE A 404 -1.81 -1.54 24.69
C ILE A 404 -2.83 -2.66 24.49
N TYR A 405 -3.44 -3.11 25.57
CA TYR A 405 -4.59 -4.01 25.57
C TYR A 405 -5.90 -3.22 25.72
N LEU A 406 -6.79 -3.38 24.75
CA LEU A 406 -8.14 -2.82 24.78
C LEU A 406 -9.11 -3.83 25.39
N ILE A 407 -9.70 -3.49 26.53
CA ILE A 407 -10.80 -4.26 27.14
C ILE A 407 -12.04 -4.16 26.24
N GLY A 408 -12.76 -5.27 26.09
CA GLY A 408 -13.94 -5.37 25.25
C GLY A 408 -15.05 -4.38 25.64
N GLY A 409 -15.88 -4.06 24.65
CA GLY A 409 -16.99 -3.11 24.80
C GLY A 409 -16.88 -1.93 23.84
N THR A 410 -17.86 -1.03 23.90
CA THR A 410 -17.97 0.11 22.99
C THR A 410 -17.30 1.34 23.59
N TYR A 411 -16.29 1.86 22.90
CA TYR A 411 -15.64 3.14 23.19
C TYR A 411 -16.38 4.24 22.42
N ASP A 412 -17.14 5.08 23.13
CA ASP A 412 -17.87 6.20 22.53
C ASP A 412 -16.96 7.43 22.36
N LEU A 413 -16.20 7.42 21.28
CA LEU A 413 -15.21 8.44 20.95
C LEU A 413 -15.90 9.67 20.36
N LYS A 414 -15.50 10.87 20.81
CA LYS A 414 -16.00 12.17 20.31
C LYS A 414 -14.95 12.95 19.52
N ALA A 415 -13.77 12.37 19.34
CA ALA A 415 -12.64 12.94 18.64
C ALA A 415 -11.89 11.85 17.86
N PRO A 416 -11.23 12.20 16.75
CA PRO A 416 -10.39 11.25 16.02
C PRO A 416 -9.24 10.73 16.89
N ILE A 417 -8.78 9.52 16.58
CA ILE A 417 -7.53 8.98 17.11
C ILE A 417 -6.45 9.24 16.07
N ASN A 418 -5.32 9.83 16.48
CA ASN A 418 -4.18 10.08 15.60
C ASN A 418 -2.90 9.59 16.27
N ILE A 419 -2.33 8.51 15.73
CA ILE A 419 -0.96 8.09 16.02
C ILE A 419 -0.06 8.95 15.13
N SER A 420 0.59 9.95 15.69
CA SER A 420 1.49 10.82 14.91
C SER A 420 2.71 10.06 14.40
N LYS A 421 3.33 10.55 13.33
CA LYS A 421 4.61 10.02 12.81
C LYS A 421 5.75 10.05 13.83
N SER A 422 5.69 10.98 14.78
CA SER A 422 6.64 11.07 15.89
C SER A 422 6.40 10.01 16.98
N ASN A 423 5.25 9.32 16.97
CA ASN A 423 4.93 8.21 17.84
C ASN A 423 5.09 6.88 17.08
N SER A 424 6.31 6.60 16.64
CA SER A 424 6.66 5.38 15.89
C SER A 424 7.32 4.34 16.79
N GLY A 425 7.16 3.06 16.45
CA GLY A 425 8.01 1.98 16.96
C GLY A 425 9.30 1.87 16.14
N THR A 426 9.99 0.75 16.31
CA THR A 426 11.07 0.32 15.41
C THR A 426 10.82 -1.11 14.94
N TYR A 427 11.61 -1.59 13.98
CA TYR A 427 11.54 -2.98 13.54
C TYR A 427 11.72 -3.98 14.69
N ASP A 428 12.69 -3.74 15.58
CA ASP A 428 12.98 -4.66 16.69
C ASP A 428 12.02 -4.47 17.89
N THR A 429 11.44 -3.26 18.02
CA THR A 429 10.57 -2.88 19.13
C THR A 429 9.30 -2.17 18.63
N PRO A 430 8.42 -2.90 17.91
CA PRO A 430 7.17 -2.33 17.43
C PRO A 430 6.24 -1.99 18.61
N LYS A 431 5.37 -1.01 18.40
CA LYS A 431 4.29 -0.69 19.35
C LYS A 431 3.05 -1.51 19.00
N VAL A 432 2.32 -1.98 20.01
CA VAL A 432 1.15 -2.84 19.80
C VAL A 432 -0.11 -2.20 20.36
N LEU A 433 -1.21 -2.27 19.63
CA LEU A 433 -2.56 -1.97 20.09
C LEU A 433 -3.47 -3.16 19.72
N THR A 434 -3.96 -3.90 20.71
CA THR A 434 -4.73 -5.12 20.44
C THR A 434 -5.82 -5.35 21.48
N ALA A 435 -6.85 -6.11 21.12
CA ALA A 435 -7.85 -6.54 22.09
C ALA A 435 -7.24 -7.36 23.23
N TYR A 436 -7.71 -7.12 24.45
CA TYR A 436 -7.42 -7.95 25.59
C TYR A 436 -8.12 -9.31 25.44
N ASN A 437 -7.39 -10.41 25.62
CA ASN A 437 -7.97 -11.76 25.74
C ASN A 437 -9.00 -12.15 24.66
N GLN A 438 -8.78 -11.74 23.40
CA GLN A 438 -9.70 -11.97 22.27
C GLN A 438 -11.10 -11.35 22.44
N GLU A 439 -11.25 -10.39 23.35
CA GLU A 439 -12.48 -9.60 23.48
C GLU A 439 -12.70 -8.71 22.25
N LYS A 440 -13.85 -8.03 22.20
CA LYS A 440 -14.28 -7.21 21.03
C LYS A 440 -14.39 -5.73 21.40
N PRO A 441 -13.31 -4.96 21.31
CA PRO A 441 -13.36 -3.51 21.44
C PRO A 441 -13.97 -2.89 20.17
N VAL A 442 -15.02 -2.09 20.35
CA VAL A 442 -15.69 -1.34 19.26
C VAL A 442 -15.40 0.14 19.43
N LEU A 443 -14.61 0.71 18.53
CA LEU A 443 -14.31 2.13 18.48
C LEU A 443 -15.44 2.85 17.71
N ASN A 444 -16.41 3.37 18.45
CA ASN A 444 -17.56 4.10 17.91
C ASN A 444 -17.27 5.61 17.91
N PHE A 445 -16.96 6.17 16.75
CA PHE A 445 -16.55 7.57 16.63
C PHE A 445 -17.68 8.59 16.72
N SER A 446 -18.94 8.19 16.91
CA SER A 446 -20.06 9.10 17.18
C SER A 446 -20.14 10.31 16.21
N SER A 447 -19.89 10.07 14.93
CA SER A 447 -19.79 11.09 13.87
C SER A 447 -18.63 12.09 14.02
N SER A 448 -17.52 11.70 14.65
CA SER A 448 -16.24 12.43 14.61
C SER A 448 -15.34 11.92 13.46
N GLY A 449 -14.14 12.51 13.32
CA GLY A 449 -13.11 11.93 12.46
C GLY A 449 -12.71 10.52 12.94
N GLY A 450 -12.13 9.71 12.05
CA GLY A 450 -11.77 8.32 12.32
C GLY A 450 -10.40 8.09 12.97
N PHE A 451 -9.83 6.92 12.71
CA PHE A 451 -8.53 6.50 13.22
C PHE A 451 -7.44 6.77 12.17
N VAL A 452 -6.33 7.40 12.55
CA VAL A 452 -5.15 7.60 11.71
C VAL A 452 -3.93 6.94 12.34
N ALA A 453 -3.42 5.90 11.68
CA ALA A 453 -2.15 5.24 11.98
C ALA A 453 -1.02 5.92 11.18
N GLY A 454 -0.57 7.08 11.66
CA GLY A 454 0.50 7.87 11.03
C GLY A 454 1.91 7.54 11.51
N GLY A 455 2.07 6.82 12.61
CA GLY A 455 3.33 6.26 13.08
C GLY A 455 3.79 5.06 12.25
N ASP A 456 5.09 4.79 12.27
CA ASP A 456 5.71 3.62 11.66
C ASP A 456 5.84 2.47 12.67
N TYR A 457 5.91 1.22 12.18
CA TYR A 457 6.16 0.01 12.99
C TYR A 457 5.13 -0.24 14.12
N TRP A 458 3.85 -0.03 13.82
CA TRP A 458 2.74 -0.40 14.69
C TRP A 458 2.12 -1.74 14.29
N ASN A 459 1.77 -2.56 15.28
CA ASN A 459 0.87 -3.70 15.12
C ASN A 459 -0.48 -3.35 15.79
N ILE A 460 -1.53 -3.21 14.98
CA ILE A 460 -2.87 -2.86 15.43
C ILE A 460 -3.81 -4.01 15.06
N SER A 461 -4.48 -4.61 16.05
CA SER A 461 -5.24 -5.84 15.79
C SER A 461 -6.50 -6.06 16.60
N ASN A 462 -7.44 -6.79 15.99
CA ASN A 462 -8.68 -7.28 16.60
C ASN A 462 -9.57 -6.16 17.17
N ILE A 463 -9.83 -5.14 16.36
CA ILE A 463 -10.67 -3.99 16.74
C ILE A 463 -11.74 -3.71 15.68
N ASP A 464 -12.85 -3.13 16.11
CA ASP A 464 -13.91 -2.65 15.22
C ASP A 464 -13.89 -1.11 15.17
N VAL A 465 -14.11 -0.53 13.99
CA VAL A 465 -14.16 0.92 13.75
C VAL A 465 -15.44 1.29 13.02
N THR A 466 -16.23 2.19 13.61
CA THR A 466 -17.54 2.55 13.06
C THR A 466 -17.97 4.00 13.35
N ASN A 467 -18.97 4.47 12.60
CA ASN A 467 -19.66 5.75 12.77
C ASN A 467 -18.73 6.98 12.71
N THR A 468 -17.78 7.01 11.78
CA THR A 468 -16.99 8.22 11.47
C THR A 468 -17.74 9.12 10.47
N VAL A 469 -17.34 10.39 10.33
CA VAL A 469 -17.76 11.29 9.21
C VAL A 469 -16.72 11.39 8.09
N ALA A 470 -15.67 10.58 8.17
CA ALA A 470 -14.53 10.56 7.26
C ALA A 470 -14.08 9.10 7.07
N THR A 471 -12.90 8.87 6.52
CA THR A 471 -12.31 7.52 6.45
C THR A 471 -12.39 6.84 7.83
N GLY A 472 -12.82 5.58 7.86
CA GLY A 472 -12.89 4.79 9.10
C GLY A 472 -11.51 4.65 9.75
N PHE A 473 -10.62 3.96 9.06
CA PHE A 473 -9.25 3.70 9.48
C PHE A 473 -8.25 4.05 8.36
N LYS A 474 -7.36 5.01 8.62
CA LYS A 474 -6.34 5.47 7.66
C LYS A 474 -4.94 5.04 8.09
N VAL A 475 -4.21 4.35 7.23
CA VAL A 475 -2.78 4.07 7.36
C VAL A 475 -1.98 5.12 6.60
N SER A 476 -1.14 5.85 7.32
CA SER A 476 -0.28 6.91 6.76
C SER A 476 1.20 6.78 7.12
N GLY A 477 1.55 5.86 8.03
CA GLY A 477 2.92 5.45 8.28
C GLY A 477 3.36 4.25 7.43
N ASN A 478 4.54 3.73 7.75
CA ASN A 478 5.22 2.65 7.05
C ASN A 478 5.40 1.43 7.95
N HIS A 479 5.55 0.26 7.34
CA HIS A 479 5.88 -0.98 8.07
C HIS A 479 4.89 -1.32 9.18
N ASN A 480 3.61 -0.93 9.03
CA ASN A 480 2.56 -1.26 9.97
C ASN A 480 1.89 -2.58 9.61
N VAL A 481 1.46 -3.31 10.64
CA VAL A 481 0.58 -4.47 10.53
C VAL A 481 -0.80 -4.10 11.07
N ILE A 482 -1.81 -4.21 10.21
CA ILE A 482 -3.21 -4.08 10.60
C ILE A 482 -3.86 -5.45 10.42
N TYR A 483 -4.28 -6.09 11.53
CA TYR A 483 -4.72 -7.48 11.51
C TYR A 483 -6.10 -7.65 12.16
N LYS A 484 -7.05 -8.31 11.48
CA LYS A 484 -8.43 -8.49 11.98
C LYS A 484 -9.11 -7.17 12.39
N LEU A 485 -8.93 -6.13 11.57
CA LEU A 485 -9.70 -4.89 11.69
C LEU A 485 -11.06 -5.08 10.99
N ASN A 486 -12.15 -4.66 11.64
CA ASN A 486 -13.47 -4.59 11.02
C ASN A 486 -13.93 -3.13 10.93
N ALA A 487 -14.05 -2.58 9.72
CA ALA A 487 -14.44 -1.20 9.50
C ALA A 487 -15.81 -1.11 8.81
N TYR A 488 -16.80 -0.51 9.48
CA TYR A 488 -18.15 -0.47 8.91
C TYR A 488 -18.96 0.77 9.26
N LYS A 489 -19.91 1.12 8.40
CA LYS A 489 -20.81 2.29 8.59
C LYS A 489 -20.04 3.59 8.83
N ASN A 490 -18.94 3.77 8.12
CA ASN A 490 -18.14 4.98 8.15
C ASN A 490 -18.60 5.96 7.05
N GLY A 491 -18.44 7.26 7.31
CA GLY A 491 -18.87 8.35 6.43
C GLY A 491 -17.99 8.61 5.21
N ASP A 492 -17.05 7.69 4.93
CA ASP A 492 -16.16 7.61 3.76
C ASP A 492 -15.57 6.19 3.74
N THR A 493 -14.55 5.94 2.91
CA THR A 493 -13.83 4.67 2.80
C THR A 493 -13.57 4.00 4.16
N GLY A 494 -13.86 2.71 4.29
CA GLY A 494 -13.67 2.00 5.54
C GLY A 494 -12.21 1.92 5.98
N ILE A 495 -11.32 1.44 5.10
CA ILE A 495 -9.88 1.33 5.38
C ILE A 495 -9.07 1.91 4.22
N GLN A 496 -8.25 2.93 4.48
CA GLN A 496 -7.47 3.61 3.45
C GLN A 496 -5.97 3.64 3.75
N ILE A 497 -5.13 3.38 2.75
CA ILE A 497 -3.69 3.64 2.76
C ILE A 497 -3.42 4.87 1.89
N SER A 498 -3.07 6.00 2.52
CA SER A 498 -2.67 7.22 1.80
C SER A 498 -1.88 8.18 2.69
N GLY A 499 -0.92 8.87 2.10
CA GLY A 499 -0.04 9.85 2.74
C GLY A 499 -0.46 11.30 2.48
N ASN A 500 0.50 12.21 2.61
CA ASN A 500 0.33 13.63 2.32
C ASN A 500 0.57 13.90 0.82
N ALA A 501 -0.32 14.64 0.17
CA ALA A 501 -0.19 14.99 -1.24
C ALA A 501 1.00 15.92 -1.56
N ASN A 502 1.52 16.62 -0.55
CA ASN A 502 2.71 17.47 -0.71
C ASN A 502 4.03 16.68 -0.58
N ASP A 503 3.95 15.45 -0.09
CA ASP A 503 5.10 14.56 0.02
C ASP A 503 5.36 13.85 -1.31
N LYS A 504 6.61 13.44 -1.52
CA LYS A 504 7.00 12.57 -2.63
C LYS A 504 6.73 11.10 -2.28
N ILE A 505 6.68 10.25 -3.30
CA ILE A 505 6.41 8.81 -3.16
C ILE A 505 7.32 8.09 -2.16
N ASP A 506 8.56 8.54 -1.93
CA ASP A 506 9.48 7.95 -0.93
C ASP A 506 9.06 8.21 0.52
N LYS A 507 8.10 9.11 0.76
CA LYS A 507 7.53 9.43 2.08
C LYS A 507 6.11 8.94 2.24
N TRP A 508 5.48 8.46 1.17
CA TRP A 508 4.14 7.88 1.21
C TRP A 508 4.14 6.53 1.94
N PRO A 509 3.03 6.17 2.60
CA PRO A 509 2.92 4.93 3.37
C PRO A 509 3.30 3.72 2.52
N SER A 510 4.34 3.02 2.95
CA SER A 510 4.95 1.89 2.23
C SER A 510 5.10 0.68 3.14
N TYR A 511 5.14 -0.50 2.52
CA TYR A 511 5.41 -1.78 3.19
C TYR A 511 4.46 -2.07 4.36
N ASN A 512 3.19 -1.70 4.26
CA ASN A 512 2.18 -2.06 5.26
C ASN A 512 1.50 -3.38 4.88
N LEU A 513 1.13 -4.17 5.89
CA LEU A 513 0.33 -5.38 5.73
C LEU A 513 -1.06 -5.18 6.36
N LEU A 514 -2.10 -5.26 5.55
CA LEU A 514 -3.48 -5.43 6.00
C LEU A 514 -3.82 -6.92 5.87
N LEU A 515 -4.06 -7.59 6.98
CA LEU A 515 -4.28 -9.03 7.06
C LEU A 515 -5.63 -9.34 7.70
N ASP A 516 -6.45 -10.14 7.02
CA ASP A 516 -7.74 -10.62 7.52
C ASP A 516 -8.71 -9.50 7.95
N CYS A 517 -8.58 -8.33 7.32
CA CYS A 517 -9.45 -7.19 7.59
C CYS A 517 -10.79 -7.31 6.85
N THR A 518 -11.85 -6.74 7.41
CA THR A 518 -13.18 -6.70 6.81
C THR A 518 -13.65 -5.26 6.71
N SER A 519 -14.27 -4.88 5.60
CA SER A 519 -14.78 -3.53 5.39
C SER A 519 -16.13 -3.52 4.66
N HIS A 520 -17.16 -2.94 5.27
CA HIS A 520 -18.53 -3.01 4.73
C HIS A 520 -19.48 -1.89 5.14
N ASP A 521 -20.54 -1.69 4.37
CA ASP A 521 -21.59 -0.69 4.62
C ASP A 521 -21.06 0.74 4.82
N ASN A 522 -19.89 1.05 4.26
CA ASN A 522 -19.34 2.41 4.31
C ASN A 522 -20.02 3.27 3.25
N ILE A 523 -20.38 4.51 3.61
CA ILE A 523 -21.16 5.40 2.75
C ILE A 523 -20.85 6.86 3.05
N ASP A 524 -20.34 7.57 2.04
CA ASP A 524 -20.12 9.00 2.10
C ASP A 524 -21.40 9.78 1.76
N ALA A 525 -21.43 11.07 2.10
CA ALA A 525 -22.60 11.92 1.88
C ALA A 525 -23.01 12.05 0.39
N SER A 526 -22.06 11.89 -0.55
CA SER A 526 -22.34 11.86 -1.99
C SER A 526 -22.63 10.45 -2.52
N GLN A 527 -22.48 9.42 -1.69
CA GLN A 527 -22.77 8.01 -1.95
C GLN A 527 -21.99 7.42 -3.14
N ASN A 528 -20.79 7.93 -3.41
CA ASN A 528 -20.02 7.59 -4.60
C ASN A 528 -18.50 7.69 -4.41
N ASN A 529 -18.01 7.66 -3.16
CA ASN A 529 -16.56 7.67 -2.88
C ASN A 529 -16.14 6.69 -1.77
N ALA A 530 -17.08 6.19 -0.96
CA ALA A 530 -16.73 5.30 0.15
C ALA A 530 -16.52 3.86 -0.31
N ASP A 531 -15.26 3.48 -0.41
CA ASP A 531 -14.83 2.11 -0.71
C ASP A 531 -14.78 1.23 0.54
N GLY A 532 -14.68 -0.08 0.34
CA GLY A 532 -14.25 -1.00 1.39
C GLY A 532 -12.80 -0.74 1.77
N PHE A 533 -11.89 -0.97 0.83
CA PHE A 533 -10.47 -0.71 0.95
C PHE A 533 -9.99 0.25 -0.14
N ALA A 534 -9.15 1.22 0.22
CA ALA A 534 -8.52 2.07 -0.78
C ALA A 534 -7.02 2.24 -0.52
N ALA A 535 -6.18 1.84 -1.45
CA ALA A 535 -4.74 2.12 -1.41
C ALA A 535 -4.40 3.01 -2.62
N LYS A 536 -4.78 4.29 -2.51
CA LYS A 536 -4.93 5.22 -3.64
C LYS A 536 -4.32 6.60 -3.39
N LEU A 537 -4.17 7.38 -4.47
CA LEU A 537 -3.64 8.75 -4.51
C LEU A 537 -2.17 8.90 -4.10
N THR A 538 -1.89 8.77 -2.80
CA THR A 538 -0.57 9.03 -2.19
C THR A 538 -0.12 7.78 -1.46
N CYS A 539 -0.19 6.64 -2.14
CA CYS A 539 0.17 5.33 -1.62
C CYS A 539 1.59 4.96 -2.07
N GLY A 540 2.44 4.59 -1.11
CA GLY A 540 3.80 4.16 -1.38
C GLY A 540 3.89 2.70 -1.86
N VAL A 541 5.11 2.18 -1.95
CA VAL A 541 5.38 0.84 -2.53
C VAL A 541 5.19 -0.28 -1.51
N GLY A 542 4.96 -1.50 -1.99
CA GLY A 542 5.09 -2.72 -1.18
C GLY A 542 3.97 -2.96 -0.18
N ASN A 543 2.85 -2.23 -0.29
CA ASN A 543 1.67 -2.47 0.52
C ASN A 543 0.96 -3.75 0.05
N VAL A 544 0.54 -4.59 1.00
CA VAL A 544 -0.14 -5.86 0.74
C VAL A 544 -1.46 -5.92 1.52
N LEU A 545 -2.54 -6.27 0.82
CA LEU A 545 -3.84 -6.59 1.39
C LEU A 545 -4.07 -8.09 1.19
N ARG A 546 -4.10 -8.85 2.29
CA ARG A 546 -4.18 -10.33 2.29
C ARG A 546 -5.37 -10.80 3.11
N GLY A 547 -6.14 -11.75 2.57
CA GLY A 547 -7.23 -12.35 3.37
C GLY A 547 -8.38 -11.37 3.62
N CYS A 548 -8.46 -10.26 2.90
CA CYS A 548 -9.40 -9.19 3.18
C CYS A 548 -10.79 -9.48 2.56
N ILE A 549 -11.85 -8.96 3.19
CA ILE A 549 -13.23 -9.07 2.69
C ILE A 549 -13.83 -7.66 2.58
N ALA A 550 -14.24 -7.27 1.39
CA ALA A 550 -14.98 -6.03 1.13
C ALA A 550 -16.39 -6.34 0.62
N TYR A 551 -17.42 -5.81 1.28
CA TYR A 551 -18.78 -5.98 0.79
C TYR A 551 -19.74 -4.86 1.09
N SER A 552 -20.74 -4.68 0.22
CA SER A 552 -21.82 -3.72 0.43
C SER A 552 -21.37 -2.30 0.78
N ASN A 553 -20.21 -1.87 0.24
CA ASN A 553 -19.77 -0.49 0.32
C ASN A 553 -20.47 0.35 -0.76
N CYS A 554 -20.58 1.66 -0.55
CA CYS A 554 -21.36 2.50 -1.46
C CYS A 554 -20.70 2.68 -2.84
N ASP A 555 -19.37 2.65 -2.92
CA ASP A 555 -18.63 2.78 -4.18
C ASP A 555 -18.01 1.45 -4.60
N ASP A 556 -16.74 1.17 -4.29
CA ASP A 556 -16.11 -0.10 -4.65
C ASP A 556 -15.75 -0.98 -3.45
N GLY A 557 -15.49 -2.27 -3.71
CA GLY A 557 -14.86 -3.14 -2.72
C GLY A 557 -13.43 -2.73 -2.45
N TYR A 558 -12.64 -2.57 -3.52
CA TYR A 558 -11.24 -2.14 -3.50
C TYR A 558 -11.00 -1.07 -4.54
N ASP A 559 -10.30 0.01 -4.18
CA ASP A 559 -9.90 1.09 -5.10
C ASP A 559 -8.39 1.43 -5.00
N LEU A 560 -7.68 1.28 -6.13
CA LEU A 560 -6.26 1.60 -6.31
C LEU A 560 -6.06 2.85 -7.19
N TYR A 561 -7.02 3.77 -7.21
CA TYR A 561 -6.98 4.95 -8.07
C TYR A 561 -5.64 5.70 -8.04
N SER A 562 -4.98 5.73 -9.19
CA SER A 562 -3.86 6.61 -9.48
C SER A 562 -4.36 7.85 -10.20
N LYS A 563 -3.84 9.00 -9.80
CA LYS A 563 -4.28 10.29 -10.32
C LYS A 563 -3.10 10.99 -11.03
N LEU A 564 -3.28 11.44 -12.26
CA LEU A 564 -2.29 12.08 -13.12
C LEU A 564 -1.57 13.22 -12.38
N GLU A 565 -2.29 14.05 -11.62
CA GLU A 565 -1.68 15.17 -10.89
C GLU A 565 -0.65 14.71 -9.86
N THR A 566 -0.90 13.59 -9.16
CA THR A 566 0.05 12.99 -8.21
C THR A 566 1.04 12.06 -8.89
N GLY A 567 0.74 11.61 -10.11
CA GLY A 567 1.50 10.58 -10.81
C GLY A 567 1.15 9.16 -10.35
N PRO A 568 1.89 8.14 -10.84
CA PRO A 568 1.68 6.75 -10.45
C PRO A 568 1.94 6.54 -8.96
N ILE A 569 1.10 5.76 -8.30
CA ILE A 569 1.31 5.31 -6.92
C ILE A 569 2.24 4.10 -6.88
N GLY A 570 2.68 3.71 -5.68
CA GLY A 570 3.43 2.48 -5.50
C GLY A 570 2.56 1.26 -5.80
N ALA A 571 3.18 0.23 -6.41
CA ALA A 571 2.47 -1.01 -6.70
C ALA A 571 1.95 -1.66 -5.40
N VAL A 572 0.70 -2.12 -5.47
CA VAL A 572 -0.06 -2.76 -4.39
C VAL A 572 -0.36 -4.20 -4.81
N THR A 573 -0.21 -5.13 -3.88
CA THR A 573 -0.67 -6.51 -4.06
C THR A 573 -1.92 -6.76 -3.23
N ILE A 574 -2.97 -7.25 -3.88
CA ILE A 574 -4.18 -7.79 -3.25
C ILE A 574 -4.17 -9.29 -3.51
N GLU A 575 -4.17 -10.08 -2.43
CA GLU A 575 -4.13 -11.54 -2.53
C GLU A 575 -5.07 -12.22 -1.55
N ASN A 576 -5.57 -13.42 -1.91
CA ASN A 576 -6.43 -14.22 -1.04
C ASN A 576 -7.66 -13.43 -0.53
N SER A 577 -8.25 -12.55 -1.35
CA SER A 577 -9.24 -11.57 -0.91
C SER A 577 -10.58 -11.69 -1.65
N ILE A 578 -11.64 -11.13 -1.08
CA ILE A 578 -12.99 -11.16 -1.65
C ILE A 578 -13.59 -9.76 -1.76
N ALA A 579 -14.24 -9.46 -2.91
CA ALA A 579 -15.12 -8.32 -3.07
C ALA A 579 -16.52 -8.73 -3.54
N TYR A 580 -17.58 -8.42 -2.78
CA TYR A 580 -18.95 -8.76 -3.21
C TYR A 580 -20.03 -7.76 -2.83
N GLY A 581 -21.09 -7.67 -3.64
CA GLY A 581 -22.27 -6.85 -3.32
C GLY A 581 -22.02 -5.34 -3.23
N ASN A 582 -20.86 -4.82 -3.66
CA ASN A 582 -20.56 -3.39 -3.59
C ASN A 582 -21.44 -2.60 -4.57
N GLY A 583 -21.76 -1.34 -4.23
CA GLY A 583 -22.78 -0.51 -4.89
C GLY A 583 -24.22 -0.75 -4.39
N VAL A 584 -24.39 -1.69 -3.45
CA VAL A 584 -25.65 -1.95 -2.74
C VAL A 584 -25.34 -2.22 -1.27
N LEU A 585 -25.87 -1.42 -0.35
CA LEU A 585 -25.69 -1.63 1.08
C LEU A 585 -26.35 -2.95 1.54
N SER A 586 -25.96 -3.46 2.70
CA SER A 586 -26.49 -4.73 3.24
C SER A 586 -28.00 -4.68 3.52
N ASP A 587 -28.57 -3.48 3.65
CA ASP A 587 -30.03 -3.27 3.78
C ASP A 587 -30.78 -3.27 2.43
N GLY A 588 -30.07 -3.45 1.32
CA GLY A 588 -30.59 -3.45 -0.04
C GLY A 588 -30.62 -2.07 -0.71
N THR A 589 -30.14 -1.01 -0.04
CA THR A 589 -30.10 0.34 -0.62
C THR A 589 -29.08 0.42 -1.75
N ARG A 590 -29.56 0.71 -2.95
CA ARG A 590 -28.72 1.03 -4.12
C ARG A 590 -28.13 2.43 -3.97
N THR A 591 -26.81 2.55 -4.13
CA THR A 591 -26.06 3.81 -3.97
C THR A 591 -25.78 4.47 -5.33
N LEU A 592 -25.12 5.63 -5.31
CA LEU A 592 -24.71 6.39 -6.51
C LEU A 592 -23.30 6.06 -7.00
N GLY A 593 -22.58 5.20 -6.28
CA GLY A 593 -21.23 4.76 -6.62
C GLY A 593 -21.22 3.79 -7.77
N ASP A 594 -20.01 3.52 -8.26
CA ASP A 594 -19.77 2.66 -9.41
C ASP A 594 -20.16 1.21 -9.08
N GLY A 595 -19.83 0.71 -7.90
CA GLY A 595 -20.18 -0.63 -7.48
C GLY A 595 -19.27 -1.72 -8.05
N ASN A 596 -17.96 -1.46 -8.19
CA ASN A 596 -17.02 -2.48 -8.66
C ASN A 596 -16.53 -3.36 -7.50
N GLY A 597 -16.13 -4.59 -7.81
CA GLY A 597 -15.45 -5.46 -6.84
C GLY A 597 -14.01 -4.99 -6.59
N PHE A 598 -13.16 -5.11 -7.60
CA PHE A 598 -11.77 -4.69 -7.57
C PHE A 598 -11.49 -3.63 -8.66
N LYS A 599 -11.34 -2.36 -8.27
CA LYS A 599 -10.91 -1.24 -9.13
C LYS A 599 -9.38 -1.09 -9.01
N MET A 600 -8.66 -1.62 -10.00
CA MET A 600 -7.21 -1.89 -9.93
C MET A 600 -6.33 -0.78 -10.51
N GLY A 601 -6.80 0.47 -10.58
CA GLY A 601 -6.00 1.56 -11.13
C GLY A 601 -6.78 2.82 -11.44
N GLY A 602 -6.18 3.72 -12.23
CA GLY A 602 -6.81 4.99 -12.62
C GLY A 602 -6.05 5.76 -13.70
N GLU A 603 -6.81 6.52 -14.50
CA GLU A 603 -6.34 7.57 -15.41
C GLU A 603 -5.22 7.20 -16.41
N GLY A 604 -5.07 5.92 -16.78
CA GLY A 604 -4.10 5.51 -17.80
C GLY A 604 -2.66 5.39 -17.28
N LEU A 605 -2.44 5.56 -15.98
CA LEU A 605 -1.11 5.46 -15.38
C LEU A 605 -0.71 4.00 -15.25
N PRO A 606 0.42 3.57 -15.84
CA PRO A 606 0.89 2.19 -15.76
C PRO A 606 1.45 1.91 -14.36
N VAL A 607 0.69 1.23 -13.51
CA VAL A 607 1.16 0.72 -12.22
C VAL A 607 1.00 -0.80 -12.20
N LYS A 608 2.08 -1.51 -11.87
CA LYS A 608 2.11 -2.97 -11.86
C LYS A 608 1.47 -3.54 -10.58
N HIS A 609 0.20 -3.21 -10.36
CA HIS A 609 -0.61 -3.83 -9.32
C HIS A 609 -0.76 -5.33 -9.58
N VAL A 610 -0.96 -6.09 -8.51
CA VAL A 610 -1.18 -7.54 -8.56
C VAL A 610 -2.49 -7.86 -7.86
N LEU A 611 -3.41 -8.50 -8.58
CA LEU A 611 -4.56 -9.19 -8.00
C LEU A 611 -4.32 -10.69 -8.16
N ARG A 612 -4.24 -11.39 -7.04
CA ARG A 612 -3.95 -12.83 -7.01
C ARG A 612 -4.97 -13.58 -6.16
N ASN A 613 -5.36 -14.76 -6.62
CA ASN A 613 -6.13 -15.72 -5.82
C ASN A 613 -7.32 -15.05 -5.11
N SER A 614 -8.13 -14.32 -5.86
CA SER A 614 -9.16 -13.44 -5.30
C SER A 614 -10.50 -13.64 -6.00
N LEU A 615 -11.59 -13.46 -5.25
CA LEU A 615 -12.95 -13.78 -5.68
C LEU A 615 -13.83 -12.52 -5.71
N ALA A 616 -14.43 -12.22 -6.86
CA ALA A 616 -15.39 -11.13 -7.03
C ALA A 616 -16.79 -11.66 -7.39
N PHE A 617 -17.85 -11.28 -6.67
CA PHE A 617 -19.19 -11.70 -7.07
C PHE A 617 -20.31 -10.74 -6.70
N ASN A 618 -21.38 -10.73 -7.50
CA ASN A 618 -22.60 -9.94 -7.26
C ASN A 618 -22.35 -8.44 -6.96
N ASN A 619 -21.21 -7.88 -7.36
CA ASN A 619 -20.99 -6.43 -7.31
C ASN A 619 -21.93 -5.76 -8.32
N PHE A 620 -22.36 -4.53 -8.04
CA PHE A 620 -23.37 -3.86 -8.85
C PHE A 620 -22.90 -3.61 -10.31
N SER A 621 -21.61 -3.34 -10.52
CA SER A 621 -21.01 -3.07 -11.83
C SER A 621 -20.00 -4.15 -12.21
N ASP A 622 -18.71 -3.82 -12.35
CA ASP A 622 -17.67 -4.74 -12.81
C ASP A 622 -17.15 -5.57 -11.63
N GLY A 623 -16.91 -6.87 -11.83
CA GLY A 623 -16.27 -7.70 -10.81
C GLY A 623 -14.82 -7.28 -10.57
N ILE A 624 -14.04 -7.30 -11.64
CA ILE A 624 -12.63 -6.87 -11.67
C ILE A 624 -12.48 -5.89 -12.83
N THR A 625 -11.93 -4.71 -12.57
CA THR A 625 -11.64 -3.70 -13.58
C THR A 625 -10.24 -3.14 -13.42
N SER A 626 -9.51 -2.98 -14.52
CA SER A 626 -8.23 -2.25 -14.55
C SER A 626 -8.42 -0.75 -14.32
N ASN A 627 -9.63 -0.24 -14.54
CA ASN A 627 -9.97 1.18 -14.48
C ASN A 627 -8.95 2.06 -15.24
N SER A 628 -8.62 1.61 -16.45
CA SER A 628 -7.68 2.23 -17.38
C SER A 628 -6.19 2.13 -17.05
N ASP A 629 -5.78 1.53 -15.93
CA ASP A 629 -4.35 1.19 -15.74
C ASP A 629 -3.96 0.06 -16.71
N PRO A 630 -2.99 0.28 -17.61
CA PRO A 630 -2.62 -0.71 -18.61
C PRO A 630 -1.71 -1.83 -18.10
N ALA A 631 -1.25 -1.86 -16.85
CA ALA A 631 -0.11 -2.67 -16.41
C ALA A 631 -0.39 -3.72 -15.31
N VAL A 632 -1.66 -3.95 -14.98
CA VAL A 632 -2.07 -4.84 -13.89
C VAL A 632 -1.81 -6.33 -14.20
N THR A 633 -1.44 -7.09 -13.17
CA THR A 633 -1.30 -8.56 -13.21
C THR A 633 -2.49 -9.23 -12.50
N PHE A 634 -3.12 -10.20 -13.17
CA PHE A 634 -4.26 -10.98 -12.69
C PHE A 634 -3.94 -12.48 -12.70
N GLU A 635 -3.93 -13.10 -11.52
CA GLU A 635 -3.53 -14.50 -11.36
C GLU A 635 -4.53 -15.26 -10.49
N ASN A 636 -4.98 -16.43 -10.93
CA ASN A 636 -5.88 -17.29 -10.13
C ASN A 636 -7.13 -16.55 -9.62
N CYS A 637 -7.67 -15.58 -10.37
CA CYS A 637 -8.85 -14.85 -9.93
C CYS A 637 -10.13 -15.53 -10.42
N THR A 638 -11.18 -15.54 -9.59
CA THR A 638 -12.52 -15.97 -10.00
C THR A 638 -13.48 -14.80 -9.91
N SER A 639 -14.29 -14.58 -10.96
CA SER A 639 -15.30 -13.53 -11.01
C SER A 639 -16.65 -14.10 -11.45
N PHE A 640 -17.70 -13.88 -10.65
CA PHE A 640 -18.99 -14.56 -10.79
C PHE A 640 -20.17 -13.59 -10.70
N ASN A 641 -21.04 -13.57 -11.72
CA ASN A 641 -22.34 -12.88 -11.67
C ASN A 641 -22.31 -11.41 -11.20
N ASN A 642 -21.26 -10.66 -11.53
CA ASN A 642 -21.25 -9.20 -11.29
C ASN A 642 -22.22 -8.49 -12.26
N GLY A 643 -22.78 -7.34 -11.90
CA GLY A 643 -23.93 -6.76 -12.60
C GLY A 643 -23.65 -6.34 -14.05
N LYS A 644 -22.46 -5.79 -14.32
CA LYS A 644 -22.05 -5.39 -15.67
C LYS A 644 -21.21 -6.47 -16.35
N VAL A 645 -19.92 -6.54 -16.07
CA VAL A 645 -19.02 -7.61 -16.57
C VAL A 645 -18.22 -8.22 -15.42
N ASN A 646 -17.67 -9.41 -15.61
CA ASN A 646 -16.86 -10.06 -14.59
C ASN A 646 -15.41 -9.55 -14.64
N PHE A 647 -14.87 -9.32 -15.85
CA PHE A 647 -13.56 -8.73 -16.09
C PHE A 647 -13.63 -7.60 -17.11
N ASN A 648 -13.02 -6.46 -16.76
CA ASN A 648 -12.89 -5.28 -17.62
C ASN A 648 -11.44 -4.77 -17.64
N LEU A 649 -10.62 -5.26 -18.57
CA LEU A 649 -9.24 -4.84 -18.78
C LEU A 649 -9.17 -3.70 -19.80
N GLN A 650 -9.90 -2.62 -19.51
CA GLN A 650 -9.90 -1.40 -20.33
C GLN A 650 -8.61 -0.59 -20.17
N TYR A 651 -8.23 0.14 -21.22
CA TYR A 651 -7.10 1.06 -21.25
C TYR A 651 -7.36 2.15 -22.30
N PHE A 652 -6.68 3.30 -22.19
CA PHE A 652 -6.78 4.34 -23.21
C PHE A 652 -6.01 3.95 -24.47
N ASN A 653 -6.49 4.36 -25.65
CA ASN A 653 -5.83 4.06 -26.93
C ASN A 653 -4.39 4.60 -27.03
N SER A 654 -4.07 5.63 -26.25
CA SER A 654 -2.73 6.21 -26.14
C SER A 654 -1.77 5.39 -25.26
N ALA A 655 -2.27 4.43 -24.49
CA ALA A 655 -1.47 3.58 -23.61
C ALA A 655 -1.10 2.26 -24.29
N ILE A 656 0.10 1.76 -23.96
CA ILE A 656 0.54 0.42 -24.38
C ILE A 656 0.07 -0.57 -23.31
N PRO A 657 -0.85 -1.51 -23.62
CA PRO A 657 -1.28 -2.53 -22.65
C PRO A 657 -0.12 -3.46 -22.30
N GLN A 658 0.08 -3.66 -21.01
CA GLN A 658 1.12 -4.45 -20.35
C GLN A 658 0.53 -5.51 -19.41
N PHE A 659 -0.77 -5.79 -19.52
CA PHE A 659 -1.47 -6.74 -18.67
C PHE A 659 -0.83 -8.13 -18.70
N THR A 660 -0.82 -8.79 -17.55
CA THR A 660 -0.61 -10.23 -17.47
C THR A 660 -1.86 -10.87 -16.86
N ALA A 661 -2.35 -11.95 -17.48
CA ALA A 661 -3.53 -12.67 -17.00
C ALA A 661 -3.30 -14.17 -17.15
N ASN A 662 -3.32 -14.92 -16.05
CA ASN A 662 -3.19 -16.39 -16.07
C ASN A 662 -4.13 -17.05 -15.07
N ASN A 663 -4.66 -18.22 -15.43
CA ASN A 663 -5.48 -19.06 -14.56
C ASN A 663 -6.74 -18.37 -14.02
N ASN A 664 -7.33 -17.42 -14.76
CA ASN A 664 -8.50 -16.68 -14.30
C ASN A 664 -9.80 -17.32 -14.79
N LEU A 665 -10.82 -17.35 -13.93
CA LEU A 665 -12.14 -17.91 -14.23
C LEU A 665 -13.23 -16.83 -14.14
N SER A 666 -13.89 -16.56 -15.26
CA SER A 666 -15.11 -15.76 -15.33
C SER A 666 -16.28 -16.70 -15.53
N PHE A 667 -17.35 -16.56 -14.74
CA PHE A 667 -18.56 -17.37 -14.93
C PHE A 667 -19.84 -16.55 -14.74
N LYS A 668 -20.80 -16.76 -15.64
CA LYS A 668 -22.14 -16.15 -15.59
C LYS A 668 -23.18 -17.25 -15.69
N THR A 669 -24.23 -17.17 -14.87
CA THR A 669 -25.36 -18.12 -14.93
C THR A 669 -26.44 -17.70 -15.92
N THR A 670 -26.38 -16.47 -16.43
CA THR A 670 -27.34 -15.90 -17.38
C THR A 670 -26.62 -15.08 -18.43
N ALA A 671 -27.22 -14.95 -19.61
CA ALA A 671 -26.72 -14.07 -20.66
C ALA A 671 -26.44 -12.65 -20.12
N ALA A 672 -25.26 -12.12 -20.42
CA ALA A 672 -24.77 -10.84 -19.92
C ALA A 672 -23.81 -10.20 -20.94
N LEU A 673 -23.29 -9.01 -20.65
CA LEU A 673 -22.22 -8.43 -21.45
C LEU A 673 -20.96 -9.31 -21.39
N ALA A 674 -20.25 -9.39 -22.51
CA ALA A 674 -18.96 -10.06 -22.59
C ALA A 674 -17.91 -9.34 -21.74
N ASP A 675 -16.97 -10.10 -21.20
CA ASP A 675 -15.77 -9.53 -20.57
C ASP A 675 -14.96 -8.74 -21.60
N ASN A 676 -14.36 -7.63 -21.17
CA ASN A 676 -13.53 -6.80 -22.03
C ASN A 676 -12.05 -7.16 -21.80
N ILE A 677 -11.51 -8.02 -22.66
CA ILE A 677 -10.16 -8.57 -22.53
C ILE A 677 -9.36 -8.30 -23.82
N PRO A 678 -8.14 -7.74 -23.72
CA PRO A 678 -7.25 -7.62 -24.88
C PRO A 678 -6.86 -9.01 -25.42
N ASP A 679 -6.79 -9.16 -26.75
CA ASP A 679 -6.45 -10.43 -27.41
C ASP A 679 -5.12 -11.04 -26.93
N THR A 680 -4.16 -10.20 -26.54
CA THR A 680 -2.85 -10.61 -25.98
C THR A 680 -2.96 -11.35 -24.67
N ASN A 681 -4.07 -11.21 -23.95
CA ASN A 681 -4.33 -11.83 -22.66
C ASN A 681 -5.23 -13.07 -22.76
N LEU A 682 -5.72 -13.39 -23.96
CA LEU A 682 -6.40 -14.65 -24.25
C LEU A 682 -5.36 -15.78 -24.38
N ASN A 683 -5.47 -16.79 -23.52
CA ASN A 683 -4.67 -18.01 -23.51
C ASN A 683 -5.50 -19.18 -22.92
N ASP A 684 -4.99 -20.40 -22.99
CA ASP A 684 -5.75 -21.60 -22.59
C ASP A 684 -5.90 -21.79 -21.08
N SER A 685 -5.18 -21.01 -20.27
CA SER A 685 -5.32 -21.02 -18.81
C SER A 685 -6.44 -20.11 -18.29
N ASN A 686 -6.89 -19.13 -19.10
CA ASN A 686 -7.97 -18.22 -18.71
C ASN A 686 -9.28 -18.66 -19.35
N TYR A 687 -10.38 -18.52 -18.60
CA TYR A 687 -11.73 -18.73 -19.08
C TYR A 687 -12.52 -17.44 -18.92
N PHE A 688 -12.76 -16.73 -20.01
CA PHE A 688 -13.47 -15.45 -20.01
C PHE A 688 -14.87 -15.60 -20.61
N TYR A 689 -15.81 -14.81 -20.12
CA TYR A 689 -17.19 -14.85 -20.57
C TYR A 689 -17.35 -14.04 -21.86
N ASN A 690 -17.77 -14.68 -22.94
CA ASN A 690 -17.85 -14.06 -24.26
C ASN A 690 -19.22 -13.43 -24.58
N GLY A 691 -20.10 -13.30 -23.59
CA GLY A 691 -21.48 -12.84 -23.75
C GLY A 691 -22.51 -13.97 -23.76
N THR A 692 -22.07 -15.21 -24.05
CA THR A 692 -22.92 -16.41 -24.06
C THR A 692 -22.40 -17.53 -23.18
N ASP A 693 -21.11 -17.85 -23.27
CA ASP A 693 -20.45 -18.91 -22.53
C ASP A 693 -19.10 -18.41 -21.98
N SER A 694 -18.60 -19.07 -20.95
CA SER A 694 -17.22 -18.92 -20.49
C SER A 694 -16.32 -19.93 -21.20
N GLN A 695 -15.25 -19.46 -21.84
CA GLN A 695 -14.35 -20.33 -22.58
C GLN A 695 -12.91 -19.82 -22.59
N ASN A 696 -11.97 -20.73 -22.83
CA ASN A 696 -10.57 -20.38 -23.07
C ASN A 696 -10.29 -20.06 -24.55
N LYS A 697 -9.03 -19.76 -24.87
CA LYS A 697 -8.61 -19.41 -26.24
C LYS A 697 -8.88 -20.53 -27.25
N SER A 698 -8.67 -21.79 -26.86
CA SER A 698 -8.94 -22.96 -27.69
C SER A 698 -10.43 -23.34 -27.79
N GLY A 699 -11.31 -22.62 -27.09
CA GLY A 699 -12.76 -22.84 -27.12
C GLY A 699 -13.25 -23.94 -26.17
N GLU A 700 -12.41 -24.43 -25.26
CA GLU A 700 -12.86 -25.27 -24.15
C GLU A 700 -13.76 -24.44 -23.24
N LYS A 701 -14.93 -24.98 -22.91
CA LYS A 701 -15.93 -24.28 -22.09
C LYS A 701 -15.73 -24.56 -20.62
N LEU A 702 -15.88 -23.53 -19.81
CA LEU A 702 -16.08 -23.64 -18.36
C LEU A 702 -17.58 -23.78 -18.10
N LEU A 703 -17.98 -24.89 -17.49
CA LEU A 703 -19.36 -25.30 -17.27
C LEU A 703 -19.76 -25.18 -15.80
N ALA A 704 -21.06 -25.12 -15.55
CA ALA A 704 -21.60 -25.15 -14.19
C ALA A 704 -21.17 -26.41 -13.40
N SER A 705 -21.01 -27.55 -14.08
CA SER A 705 -20.55 -28.81 -13.49
C SER A 705 -19.09 -28.81 -13.06
N ASP A 706 -18.30 -27.83 -13.51
CA ASP A 706 -16.89 -27.72 -13.12
C ASP A 706 -16.73 -27.12 -11.73
N PHE A 707 -17.82 -26.63 -11.12
CA PHE A 707 -17.84 -26.06 -9.78
C PHE A 707 -18.57 -26.96 -8.78
N LYS A 708 -18.07 -26.99 -7.54
CA LYS A 708 -18.74 -27.66 -6.41
C LYS A 708 -20.04 -26.97 -6.04
N SER A 709 -20.10 -25.64 -6.13
CA SER A 709 -21.32 -24.85 -5.91
C SER A 709 -21.26 -23.51 -6.65
N LEU A 710 -22.39 -23.11 -7.20
CA LEU A 710 -22.64 -21.77 -7.75
C LEU A 710 -23.55 -20.91 -6.85
N GLU A 711 -23.96 -21.46 -5.70
CA GLU A 711 -24.83 -20.75 -4.76
C GLU A 711 -24.00 -19.77 -3.94
N ALA A 712 -24.15 -18.47 -4.24
CA ALA A 712 -23.47 -17.41 -3.52
C ALA A 712 -23.97 -17.36 -2.05
N PRO A 713 -23.07 -17.37 -1.06
CA PRO A 713 -23.45 -17.22 0.33
C PRO A 713 -23.96 -15.81 0.59
N LYS A 714 -24.89 -15.66 1.54
CA LYS A 714 -25.40 -14.34 1.96
C LYS A 714 -24.34 -13.50 2.68
N LEU A 715 -23.47 -14.18 3.42
CA LEU A 715 -22.38 -13.59 4.18
C LEU A 715 -21.19 -14.55 4.08
N ILE A 716 -19.99 -14.01 3.84
CA ILE A 716 -18.75 -14.77 3.98
C ILE A 716 -18.25 -14.63 5.42
N GLU A 717 -18.08 -15.77 6.08
CA GLU A 717 -17.58 -15.83 7.46
C GLU A 717 -16.06 -16.06 7.51
N ARG A 718 -15.50 -15.89 8.71
CA ARG A 718 -14.09 -16.16 9.01
C ARG A 718 -13.97 -17.26 10.07
N ASN A 719 -12.91 -18.05 9.98
CA ASN A 719 -12.46 -18.90 11.06
C ASN A 719 -11.94 -18.06 12.23
N ALA A 720 -11.78 -18.69 13.41
CA ALA A 720 -11.24 -18.01 14.60
C ALA A 720 -9.82 -17.45 14.39
N ASP A 721 -9.02 -18.07 13.51
CA ASP A 721 -7.69 -17.60 13.14
C ASP A 721 -7.71 -16.39 12.17
N GLY A 722 -8.88 -16.01 11.66
CA GLY A 722 -9.08 -14.89 10.73
C GLY A 722 -9.25 -15.32 9.28
N SER A 723 -8.87 -16.55 8.93
CA SER A 723 -8.94 -17.03 7.54
C SER A 723 -10.37 -17.08 7.01
N ILE A 724 -10.53 -16.84 5.71
CA ILE A 724 -11.82 -16.79 5.03
C ILE A 724 -12.42 -18.20 4.91
N ILE A 725 -13.72 -18.34 5.19
CA ILE A 725 -14.48 -19.57 4.94
C ILE A 725 -15.17 -19.44 3.58
N GLN A 726 -14.48 -19.85 2.50
CA GLN A 726 -15.06 -19.90 1.15
C GLN A 726 -16.11 -21.01 1.00
N GLY A 727 -15.92 -22.14 1.70
CA GLY A 727 -16.74 -23.33 1.52
C GLY A 727 -16.63 -23.90 0.11
N ASN A 728 -17.74 -24.39 -0.44
CA ASN A 728 -17.78 -24.96 -1.80
C ASN A 728 -18.06 -23.93 -2.90
N PHE A 729 -18.38 -22.68 -2.54
CA PHE A 729 -18.78 -21.67 -3.50
C PHE A 729 -17.61 -21.30 -4.43
N MET A 730 -17.85 -21.43 -5.74
CA MET A 730 -16.87 -21.18 -6.80
C MET A 730 -15.58 -22.01 -6.73
N MET A 731 -15.54 -23.04 -5.87
CA MET A 731 -14.45 -24.03 -5.85
C MET A 731 -14.65 -25.01 -7.00
N LEU A 732 -13.56 -25.37 -7.69
CA LEU A 732 -13.62 -26.39 -8.75
C LEU A 732 -14.00 -27.76 -8.18
N ALA A 733 -14.78 -28.53 -8.94
CA ALA A 733 -15.15 -29.90 -8.63
C ALA A 733 -13.92 -30.82 -8.69
N ASP A 734 -13.88 -31.85 -7.84
CA ASP A 734 -12.69 -32.72 -7.70
C ASP A 734 -12.35 -33.49 -9.00
N ASN A 735 -13.33 -33.64 -9.90
CA ASN A 735 -13.19 -34.28 -11.20
C ASN A 735 -13.09 -33.28 -12.37
N SER A 736 -13.01 -31.98 -12.11
CA SER A 736 -12.82 -30.97 -13.15
C SER A 736 -11.41 -31.09 -13.75
N SER A 737 -11.32 -31.02 -15.07
CA SER A 737 -10.03 -30.92 -15.78
C SER A 737 -9.49 -29.49 -15.83
N ILE A 738 -10.34 -28.51 -15.48
CA ILE A 738 -9.99 -27.10 -15.44
C ILE A 738 -9.06 -26.86 -14.24
N LEU A 739 -8.06 -25.99 -14.42
CA LEU A 739 -7.16 -25.55 -13.37
C LEU A 739 -7.25 -24.03 -13.23
N GLY A 740 -6.89 -23.51 -12.06
CA GLY A 740 -6.90 -22.08 -11.76
C GLY A 740 -8.12 -21.65 -10.95
N GLY A 741 -8.44 -20.37 -11.04
CA GLY A 741 -9.45 -19.72 -10.21
C GLY A 741 -9.00 -19.53 -8.77
N ALA A 742 -9.87 -18.86 -8.00
CA ALA A 742 -9.64 -18.57 -6.60
C ALA A 742 -9.89 -19.80 -5.72
N ASP A 743 -8.84 -20.24 -5.03
CA ASP A 743 -8.88 -21.11 -3.86
C ASP A 743 -8.34 -20.30 -2.68
N LEU A 744 -9.23 -19.67 -1.92
CA LEU A 744 -8.83 -18.78 -0.82
C LEU A 744 -8.18 -19.53 0.34
N SER A 745 -8.16 -20.86 0.29
CA SER A 745 -7.38 -21.72 1.17
C SER A 745 -5.97 -22.01 0.66
N ASP A 746 -5.55 -21.54 -0.52
CA ASP A 746 -4.18 -21.69 -1.01
C ASP A 746 -3.31 -20.48 -0.64
N PHE A 747 -2.27 -20.70 0.16
CA PHE A 747 -1.27 -19.68 0.56
C PHE A 747 0.14 -20.07 0.10
N SER A 748 0.25 -20.97 -0.88
CA SER A 748 1.54 -21.41 -1.43
C SER A 748 2.31 -20.30 -2.14
N ASN A 749 1.62 -19.25 -2.59
CA ASN A 749 2.19 -18.11 -3.32
C ASN A 749 1.75 -16.77 -2.73
N ILE A 750 2.30 -16.44 -1.55
CA ILE A 750 2.07 -15.16 -0.85
C ILE A 750 3.23 -14.18 -1.05
N THR A 751 2.88 -12.90 -1.05
CA THR A 751 3.85 -11.81 -1.23
C THR A 751 4.55 -11.48 0.08
N ALA A 752 5.89 -11.45 0.08
CA ALA A 752 6.63 -11.00 1.26
C ALA A 752 6.41 -9.49 1.49
N VAL A 753 6.37 -9.06 2.75
CA VAL A 753 6.28 -7.64 3.14
C VAL A 753 7.54 -7.25 3.93
N PRO A 754 8.64 -6.87 3.25
CA PRO A 754 9.91 -6.62 3.92
C PRO A 754 9.85 -5.53 4.99
N GLY A 755 10.65 -5.70 6.05
CA GLY A 755 10.79 -4.70 7.10
C GLY A 755 9.54 -4.51 7.98
N THR A 756 8.54 -5.36 7.87
CA THR A 756 7.34 -5.31 8.72
C THR A 756 7.55 -6.19 9.95
N PRO A 757 7.53 -5.63 11.17
CA PRO A 757 7.89 -6.36 12.38
C PRO A 757 6.72 -7.17 12.91
N GLY A 758 7.03 -8.33 13.50
CA GLY A 758 6.03 -9.13 14.21
C GLY A 758 4.78 -9.40 13.38
N ILE A 759 4.98 -9.67 12.07
CA ILE A 759 3.93 -10.23 11.20
C ILE A 759 3.32 -11.35 12.04
N PRO A 760 2.03 -11.26 12.46
CA PRO A 760 1.34 -12.42 12.96
C PRO A 760 1.40 -13.35 11.77
N ASP A 761 2.34 -14.29 11.84
CA ASP A 761 2.72 -15.13 10.73
C ASP A 761 1.41 -15.54 10.07
N SER A 762 1.30 -15.36 8.75
CA SER A 762 0.31 -16.13 7.97
C SER A 762 0.55 -17.66 8.08
N ALA A 763 1.42 -18.05 9.01
CA ALA A 763 1.79 -19.34 9.54
C ALA A 763 1.56 -19.41 11.06
N ALA A 764 0.44 -18.90 11.60
CA ALA A 764 -0.23 -19.73 12.60
C ALA A 764 -0.41 -21.08 11.91
N PRO A 765 0.26 -22.17 12.35
CA PRO A 765 0.13 -23.45 11.67
C PRO A 765 -1.35 -23.72 11.59
N ARG A 766 -1.87 -23.82 10.36
CA ARG A 766 -3.25 -24.21 10.12
C ARG A 766 -3.54 -25.39 11.02
N ALA A 767 -4.67 -25.32 11.73
CA ALA A 767 -5.02 -26.34 12.71
C ALA A 767 -4.81 -27.72 12.06
N PRO A 768 -4.06 -28.62 12.70
CA PRO A 768 -3.73 -29.89 12.09
C PRO A 768 -5.01 -30.67 11.78
N PHE A 769 -5.06 -31.34 10.64
CA PHE A 769 -6.15 -32.25 10.34
C PHE A 769 -6.05 -33.48 11.24
N VAL A 770 -7.08 -33.73 12.05
CA VAL A 770 -7.09 -34.85 13.01
C VAL A 770 -7.90 -36.01 12.47
N TYR A 771 -7.25 -37.17 12.33
CA TYR A 771 -7.86 -38.42 11.89
C TYR A 771 -7.86 -39.43 13.04
N ASN A 772 -9.01 -40.02 13.35
CA ASN A 772 -9.12 -41.07 14.37
C ASN A 772 -9.30 -42.43 13.68
N GLN A 773 -8.36 -43.35 13.88
CA GLN A 773 -8.33 -44.63 13.17
C GLN A 773 -8.21 -45.82 14.14
N ALA A 774 -9.22 -46.70 14.14
CA ALA A 774 -9.25 -47.89 14.98
C ALA A 774 -8.63 -49.13 14.31
N ASN A 775 -8.57 -49.17 12.97
CA ASN A 775 -8.13 -50.31 12.17
C ASN A 775 -6.63 -50.28 11.80
N GLY A 776 -5.86 -49.29 12.28
CA GLY A 776 -4.43 -49.15 11.98
C GLY A 776 -4.10 -48.58 10.59
N ILE A 777 -5.08 -48.15 9.79
CA ILE A 777 -4.86 -47.57 8.46
C ILE A 777 -5.57 -46.21 8.37
N CYS A 778 -4.90 -45.21 7.80
CA CYS A 778 -5.42 -43.87 7.58
C CYS A 778 -5.17 -43.43 6.13
N ASP A 779 -6.23 -43.23 5.36
CA ASP A 779 -6.14 -42.49 4.10
C ASP A 779 -6.23 -40.99 4.41
N ILE A 780 -5.17 -40.25 4.05
CA ILE A 780 -5.09 -38.81 4.25
C ILE A 780 -5.37 -38.15 2.89
N PRO A 781 -6.42 -37.33 2.76
CA PRO A 781 -6.66 -36.60 1.52
C PRO A 781 -5.44 -35.78 1.12
N VAL A 782 -4.98 -35.92 -0.14
CA VAL A 782 -3.77 -35.26 -0.66
C VAL A 782 -3.82 -33.75 -0.43
N HIS A 783 -4.99 -33.15 -0.67
CA HIS A 783 -5.23 -31.72 -0.41
C HIS A 783 -4.97 -31.38 1.07
N ASN A 784 -5.63 -32.07 2.01
CA ASN A 784 -5.43 -31.85 3.44
C ASN A 784 -3.97 -32.04 3.88
N ALA A 785 -3.31 -33.09 3.36
CA ALA A 785 -1.93 -33.41 3.66
C ALA A 785 -0.98 -32.26 3.28
N LYS A 786 -1.23 -31.58 2.16
CA LYS A 786 -0.44 -30.43 1.71
C LYS A 786 -0.77 -29.12 2.43
N LEU A 787 -2.03 -28.98 2.85
CA LEU A 787 -2.54 -27.73 3.44
C LEU A 787 -2.08 -27.51 4.89
N ALA A 788 -1.98 -28.55 5.71
CA ALA A 788 -1.63 -28.43 7.13
C ALA A 788 -1.03 -29.74 7.67
N PRO A 789 -0.35 -29.73 8.83
CA PRO A 789 0.10 -30.97 9.47
C PRO A 789 -1.07 -31.94 9.69
N SER A 790 -0.82 -33.23 9.53
CA SER A 790 -1.79 -34.29 9.78
C SER A 790 -1.48 -34.99 11.11
N ILE A 791 -2.48 -35.04 11.99
CA ILE A 791 -2.44 -35.82 13.24
C ILE A 791 -3.29 -37.06 13.04
N VAL A 792 -2.64 -38.23 13.09
CA VAL A 792 -3.33 -39.52 13.02
C VAL A 792 -3.29 -40.20 14.38
N LYS A 793 -4.47 -40.44 14.95
CA LYS A 793 -4.68 -41.10 16.24
C LYS A 793 -5.07 -42.56 16.00
N PHE A 794 -4.14 -43.46 16.23
CA PHE A 794 -4.37 -44.91 16.22
C PHE A 794 -4.77 -45.43 17.60
N ASN A 795 -5.45 -46.58 17.63
CA ASN A 795 -5.81 -47.30 18.85
C ASN A 795 -6.55 -46.42 19.87
N ASN A 796 -7.62 -45.75 19.42
CA ASN A 796 -8.41 -44.79 20.23
C ASN A 796 -7.58 -43.65 20.86
N GLY A 797 -6.49 -43.25 20.19
CA GLY A 797 -5.63 -42.14 20.62
C GLY A 797 -4.50 -42.54 21.56
N ASN A 798 -4.21 -43.84 21.71
CA ASN A 798 -3.05 -44.31 22.46
C ASN A 798 -1.73 -44.18 21.69
N PHE A 799 -1.80 -44.09 20.35
CA PHE A 799 -0.63 -43.89 19.50
C PHE A 799 -0.94 -42.78 18.50
N ILE A 800 -0.24 -41.66 18.61
CA ILE A 800 -0.47 -40.45 17.84
C ILE A 800 0.74 -40.21 16.95
N VAL A 801 0.50 -40.02 15.66
CA VAL A 801 1.52 -39.63 14.69
C VAL A 801 1.21 -38.24 14.17
N THR A 802 2.16 -37.33 14.31
CA THR A 802 2.08 -35.99 13.72
C THR A 802 3.05 -35.92 12.56
N ILE A 803 2.53 -35.68 11.36
CA ILE A 803 3.28 -35.57 10.11
C ILE A 803 3.06 -34.17 9.56
N ILE A 804 4.14 -33.45 9.31
CA ILE A 804 4.09 -32.08 8.78
C ILE A 804 3.80 -32.10 7.28
N ASN A 805 3.19 -31.03 6.78
CA ASN A 805 2.71 -30.95 5.39
C ASN A 805 3.83 -30.96 4.34
N SER A 806 5.04 -30.50 4.67
CA SER A 806 6.18 -30.47 3.74
C SER A 806 6.58 -31.88 3.25
N ILE A 807 6.34 -32.92 4.05
CA ILE A 807 6.57 -34.34 3.66
C ILE A 807 5.71 -34.74 2.45
N PHE A 808 4.59 -34.07 2.22
CA PHE A 808 3.62 -34.40 1.18
C PHE A 808 3.69 -33.50 -0.06
N ALA A 809 4.73 -32.68 -0.22
CA ALA A 809 4.85 -31.73 -1.33
C ALA A 809 4.61 -32.38 -2.71
N ASP A 810 5.16 -33.58 -2.92
CA ASP A 810 5.08 -34.34 -4.17
C ASP A 810 3.88 -35.30 -4.26
N ALA A 811 2.99 -35.32 -3.27
CA ALA A 811 1.79 -36.15 -3.32
C ALA A 811 0.84 -35.68 -4.43
N LYS A 812 0.32 -36.59 -5.24
CA LYS A 812 -0.54 -36.33 -6.39
C LYS A 812 -1.78 -37.23 -6.38
N THR A 813 -1.62 -38.51 -6.11
CA THR A 813 -2.68 -39.51 -6.28
C THR A 813 -3.19 -40.11 -4.96
N GLY A 814 -2.41 -40.08 -3.89
CA GLY A 814 -2.85 -40.56 -2.58
C GLY A 814 -1.78 -40.47 -1.51
N VAL A 815 -2.20 -40.25 -0.26
CA VAL A 815 -1.36 -40.35 0.95
C VAL A 815 -2.03 -41.32 1.90
N LYS A 816 -1.27 -42.30 2.39
CA LYS A 816 -1.78 -43.30 3.33
C LYS A 816 -0.75 -43.59 4.42
N LEU A 817 -1.21 -43.61 5.66
CA LEU A 817 -0.41 -43.94 6.83
C LEU A 817 -0.95 -45.21 7.48
N GLN A 818 -0.08 -46.17 7.74
CA GLN A 818 -0.47 -47.45 8.33
C GLN A 818 0.43 -47.80 9.51
N LYS A 819 -0.18 -48.05 10.67
CA LYS A 819 0.48 -48.70 11.80
C LYS A 819 0.41 -50.22 11.59
N ALA A 820 1.55 -50.84 11.30
CA ALA A 820 1.65 -52.27 11.01
C ALA A 820 2.28 -53.04 12.17
N ALA A 821 2.17 -54.37 12.11
CA ALA A 821 3.03 -55.26 12.90
C ALA A 821 4.41 -55.35 12.23
N PRO A 822 5.50 -55.48 12.99
CA PRO A 822 6.83 -55.68 12.43
C PRO A 822 6.87 -56.87 11.47
N THR A 823 7.59 -56.71 10.37
CA THR A 823 7.81 -57.77 9.37
C THR A 823 8.77 -58.87 9.86
N VAL A 824 9.57 -58.58 10.88
CA VAL A 824 10.47 -59.52 11.55
C VAL A 824 9.76 -60.13 12.76
N SER A 825 9.97 -61.42 13.03
CA SER A 825 9.33 -62.09 14.16
C SER A 825 9.70 -61.45 15.50
N GLU A 826 8.72 -61.33 16.40
CA GLU A 826 8.91 -60.73 17.72
C GLU A 826 10.01 -61.45 18.55
N ALA A 827 10.13 -62.77 18.39
CA ALA A 827 11.17 -63.56 19.04
C ALA A 827 12.58 -63.12 18.59
N THR A 828 12.78 -62.92 17.29
CA THR A 828 14.04 -62.44 16.72
C THR A 828 14.35 -61.04 17.25
N LEU A 829 13.39 -60.12 17.17
CA LEU A 829 13.57 -58.73 17.59
C LEU A 829 13.94 -58.60 19.06
N LYS A 830 13.28 -59.37 19.95
CA LYS A 830 13.58 -59.40 21.39
C LYS A 830 14.94 -60.04 21.67
N SER A 831 15.31 -61.10 20.96
CA SER A 831 16.62 -61.76 21.14
C SER A 831 17.81 -60.89 20.71
N SER A 832 17.58 -59.93 19.82
CA SER A 832 18.59 -58.98 19.35
C SER A 832 18.79 -57.77 20.27
N ILE A 833 17.99 -57.62 21.34
CA ILE A 833 18.15 -56.51 22.28
C ILE A 833 19.40 -56.76 23.13
N PRO A 834 20.43 -55.89 23.06
CA PRO A 834 21.64 -56.08 23.85
C PRO A 834 21.32 -55.87 25.34
N ASN A 835 22.07 -56.54 26.22
CA ASN A 835 21.89 -56.45 27.68
C ASN A 835 22.09 -55.03 28.26
N THR A 836 22.55 -54.07 27.45
CA THR A 836 22.66 -52.64 27.80
C THR A 836 21.38 -51.85 27.54
N LEU A 837 20.35 -52.47 26.97
CA LEU A 837 19.05 -51.88 26.68
C LEU A 837 17.94 -52.72 27.31
N LYS A 838 16.87 -52.05 27.74
CA LYS A 838 15.68 -52.67 28.31
C LYS A 838 14.45 -52.20 27.53
N LEU A 839 13.72 -53.13 26.93
CA LEU A 839 12.48 -52.84 26.22
C LEU A 839 11.41 -52.31 27.18
N ILE A 840 10.81 -51.17 26.86
CA ILE A 840 9.81 -50.50 27.71
C ILE A 840 8.41 -50.63 27.13
N LEU A 841 8.25 -50.46 25.82
CA LEU A 841 6.97 -50.57 25.12
C LEU A 841 7.02 -51.65 24.03
N ASP A 842 5.85 -52.05 23.55
CA ASP A 842 5.72 -52.95 22.42
C ASP A 842 6.43 -52.39 21.18
N ILE A 843 7.08 -53.29 20.45
CA ILE A 843 7.74 -52.97 19.18
C ILE A 843 6.65 -52.61 18.15
N PHE A 844 6.86 -51.53 17.41
CA PHE A 844 5.90 -51.04 16.43
C PHE A 844 6.54 -50.76 15.08
N ASP A 845 5.73 -50.81 14.03
CA ASP A 845 6.13 -50.46 12.66
C ASP A 845 5.12 -49.47 12.08
N LEU A 846 5.59 -48.60 11.19
CA LEU A 846 4.77 -47.57 10.55
C LEU A 846 5.18 -47.43 9.08
N ASN A 847 4.22 -47.60 8.19
CA ASN A 847 4.41 -47.49 6.75
C ASN A 847 3.69 -46.23 6.26
N LEU A 848 4.41 -45.40 5.50
CA LEU A 848 3.85 -44.25 4.79
C LEU A 848 3.89 -44.54 3.31
N TYR A 849 2.75 -44.37 2.63
CA TYR A 849 2.63 -44.49 1.19
C TYR A 849 2.30 -43.13 0.59
N ILE A 850 3.13 -42.67 -0.35
CA ILE A 850 2.88 -41.47 -1.17
C ILE A 850 2.78 -41.92 -2.62
N ASN A 851 1.69 -41.55 -3.29
CA ASN A 851 1.41 -41.93 -4.67
C ASN A 851 1.41 -43.45 -4.91
N GLY A 852 1.10 -44.25 -3.88
CA GLY A 852 1.10 -45.70 -3.93
C GLY A 852 2.44 -46.37 -3.63
N SER A 853 3.54 -45.61 -3.52
CA SER A 853 4.87 -46.11 -3.17
C SER A 853 5.18 -45.93 -1.69
N GLU A 854 5.80 -46.93 -1.07
CA GLU A 854 6.26 -46.85 0.31
C GLU A 854 7.46 -45.90 0.44
N VAL A 855 7.44 -45.03 1.45
CA VAL A 855 8.47 -44.05 1.73
C VAL A 855 9.26 -44.51 2.94
N HIS A 856 10.59 -44.58 2.84
CA HIS A 856 11.45 -45.04 3.93
C HIS A 856 12.28 -43.93 4.57
N ALA A 857 12.67 -42.90 3.80
CA ALA A 857 13.40 -41.74 4.27
C ALA A 857 12.55 -40.47 4.11
N LEU A 858 12.60 -39.57 5.09
CA LEU A 858 11.78 -38.36 5.12
C LEU A 858 12.67 -37.12 5.03
N ALA A 859 12.23 -36.11 4.29
CA ALA A 859 12.91 -34.83 4.19
C ALA A 859 12.96 -34.09 5.55
N GLU A 860 12.00 -34.39 6.43
CA GLU A 860 11.89 -33.84 7.77
C GLU A 860 11.37 -34.89 8.76
N PRO A 861 11.68 -34.78 10.07
CA PRO A 861 11.25 -35.76 11.06
C PRO A 861 9.75 -35.75 11.35
N ILE A 862 9.19 -36.93 11.58
CA ILE A 862 7.83 -37.09 12.13
C ILE A 862 7.87 -37.28 13.64
N THR A 863 6.78 -36.90 14.31
CA THR A 863 6.65 -37.02 15.76
C THR A 863 5.71 -38.16 16.12
N TYR A 864 6.14 -39.02 17.03
CA TYR A 864 5.28 -40.01 17.67
C TYR A 864 5.01 -39.60 19.11
N THR A 865 3.76 -39.70 19.52
CA THR A 865 3.34 -39.57 20.91
C THR A 865 2.57 -40.82 21.31
N ILE A 866 3.07 -41.52 22.32
CA ILE A 866 2.55 -42.82 22.75
C ILE A 866 2.08 -42.68 24.20
N LYS A 867 0.82 -43.01 24.46
CA LYS A 867 0.30 -43.11 25.82
C LYS A 867 0.82 -44.37 26.48
N VAL A 868 1.32 -44.23 27.70
CA VAL A 868 1.95 -45.30 28.46
C VAL A 868 1.26 -45.47 29.81
N ASP A 869 1.09 -46.73 30.24
CA ASP A 869 0.67 -47.02 31.61
C ASP A 869 1.85 -46.66 32.53
N ALA A 870 1.63 -45.83 33.54
CA ALA A 870 2.64 -45.44 34.52
C ALA A 870 3.34 -46.65 35.17
N LYS A 871 2.66 -47.80 35.27
CA LYS A 871 3.26 -49.06 35.78
C LYS A 871 4.36 -49.60 34.88
N ALA A 872 4.30 -49.38 33.56
CA ALA A 872 5.33 -49.81 32.61
C ALA A 872 6.66 -49.07 32.81
N LEU A 873 6.62 -47.91 33.50
CA LEU A 873 7.79 -47.10 33.83
C LEU A 873 8.31 -47.32 35.26
N ASN A 874 7.80 -48.32 35.98
CA ASN A 874 8.33 -48.67 37.29
C ASN A 874 9.80 -49.11 37.18
N ASN A 875 10.68 -48.48 37.96
CA ASN A 875 12.13 -48.72 37.94
C ASN A 875 12.75 -48.48 36.55
N VAL A 876 12.28 -47.44 35.86
CA VAL A 876 12.86 -46.92 34.62
C VAL A 876 13.36 -45.50 34.89
N ASP A 877 14.62 -45.23 34.60
CA ASP A 877 15.11 -43.85 34.55
C ASP A 877 14.60 -43.21 33.25
N THR A 878 13.53 -42.43 33.37
CA THR A 878 12.87 -41.82 32.21
C THR A 878 13.77 -40.85 31.44
N LYS A 879 14.92 -40.45 31.98
CA LYS A 879 15.94 -39.66 31.27
C LYS A 879 16.77 -40.48 30.28
N ASN A 880 16.79 -41.80 30.44
CA ASN A 880 17.53 -42.72 29.59
C ASN A 880 16.64 -43.43 28.57
N LEU A 881 15.39 -42.96 28.41
CA LEU A 881 14.49 -43.46 27.38
C LEU A 881 14.91 -42.93 26.01
N ALA A 882 14.93 -43.82 25.03
CA ALA A 882 15.22 -43.46 23.65
C ALA A 882 14.45 -44.35 22.66
N LEU A 883 14.27 -43.82 21.46
CA LEU A 883 13.79 -44.53 20.29
C LEU A 883 14.96 -45.27 19.64
N TYR A 884 14.78 -46.57 19.40
CA TYR A 884 15.72 -47.39 18.64
C TYR A 884 15.03 -47.94 17.39
N SER A 885 15.74 -48.01 16.28
CA SER A 885 15.31 -48.68 15.05
C SER A 885 16.03 -50.02 14.89
N PHE A 886 15.37 -51.01 14.32
CA PHE A 886 15.98 -52.30 14.03
C PHE A 886 16.58 -52.31 12.62
N ASN A 887 17.90 -52.49 12.53
CA ASN A 887 18.59 -52.69 11.27
C ASN A 887 18.51 -54.17 10.87
N LYS A 888 17.72 -54.45 9.82
CA LYS A 888 17.45 -55.81 9.32
C LYS A 888 18.69 -56.49 8.72
N ASP A 889 19.63 -55.73 8.20
CA ASP A 889 20.83 -56.28 7.56
C ASP A 889 21.85 -56.73 8.61
N THR A 890 21.94 -55.99 9.73
CA THR A 890 22.89 -56.28 10.80
C THR A 890 22.26 -57.06 11.97
N ASN A 891 20.94 -57.19 11.99
CA ASN A 891 20.13 -57.73 13.10
C ASN A 891 20.38 -57.01 14.44
N LYS A 892 20.62 -55.69 14.41
CA LYS A 892 20.93 -54.88 15.59
C LYS A 892 19.98 -53.71 15.76
N TRP A 893 19.81 -53.28 17.01
CA TRP A 893 19.10 -52.06 17.36
C TRP A 893 20.05 -50.86 17.33
N GLU A 894 19.63 -49.80 16.63
CA GLU A 894 20.39 -48.58 16.44
C GLU A 894 19.64 -47.41 17.06
N PHE A 895 20.36 -46.51 17.73
CA PHE A 895 19.76 -45.33 18.37
C PHE A 895 19.25 -44.35 17.31
N VAL A 896 18.07 -43.78 17.53
CA VAL A 896 17.44 -42.80 16.63
C VAL A 896 17.33 -41.43 17.29
N SER A 897 16.68 -41.36 18.45
CA SER A 897 16.46 -40.11 19.18
C SER A 897 16.16 -40.36 20.65
N ASP A 898 16.44 -39.37 21.48
CA ASP A 898 16.01 -39.38 22.87
C ASP A 898 14.48 -39.29 22.96
N ALA A 899 13.92 -39.92 23.99
CA ALA A 899 12.49 -39.89 24.25
C ALA A 899 12.17 -38.98 25.43
N VAL A 900 11.13 -38.16 25.26
CA VAL A 900 10.67 -37.23 26.29
C VAL A 900 9.41 -37.80 26.94
N TYR A 901 9.47 -38.08 28.24
CA TYR A 901 8.31 -38.51 29.01
C TYR A 901 7.63 -37.33 29.72
N ASP A 902 6.34 -37.13 29.45
CA ASP A 902 5.48 -36.21 30.19
C ASP A 902 4.67 -36.98 31.24
N ASN A 903 5.03 -36.78 32.51
CA ASN A 903 4.37 -37.45 33.64
C ASN A 903 2.94 -36.98 33.89
N LYS A 904 2.56 -35.76 33.46
CA LYS A 904 1.18 -35.26 33.65
C LYS A 904 0.23 -35.89 32.65
N LEU A 905 0.71 -36.10 31.43
CA LEU A 905 -0.09 -36.65 30.33
C LEU A 905 0.05 -38.17 30.20
N SER A 906 1.04 -38.77 30.88
CA SER A 906 1.42 -40.19 30.73
C SER A 906 1.75 -40.52 29.28
N GLU A 907 2.57 -39.66 28.65
CA GLU A 907 2.89 -39.72 27.22
C GLU A 907 4.41 -39.72 27.01
N ILE A 908 4.88 -40.56 26.09
CA ILE A 908 6.25 -40.54 25.58
C ILE A 908 6.24 -39.94 24.18
N THR A 909 7.05 -38.90 23.97
CA THR A 909 7.22 -38.24 22.67
C THR A 909 8.61 -38.49 22.10
N VAL A 910 8.69 -38.88 20.83
CA VAL A 910 9.93 -39.15 20.08
C VAL A 910 9.83 -38.59 18.66
N LYS A 911 10.98 -38.38 18.01
CA LYS A 911 11.04 -37.94 16.60
C LYS A 911 11.92 -38.88 15.77
N THR A 912 11.57 -39.09 14.51
CA THR A 912 12.39 -39.90 13.58
C THR A 912 12.42 -39.30 12.17
N PRO A 913 13.58 -39.24 11.50
CA PRO A 913 13.72 -38.80 10.11
C PRO A 913 13.48 -39.92 9.08
N HIS A 914 13.14 -41.14 9.53
CA HIS A 914 12.93 -42.28 8.66
C HIS A 914 11.86 -43.21 9.25
N LEU A 915 11.39 -44.17 8.44
CA LEU A 915 10.43 -45.20 8.82
C LEU A 915 11.12 -46.56 8.92
N SER A 916 10.88 -47.27 10.02
CA SER A 916 11.49 -48.56 10.34
C SER A 916 10.65 -49.30 11.39
N THR A 917 11.08 -50.50 11.74
CA THR A 917 10.64 -51.17 12.96
C THR A 917 11.30 -50.50 14.17
N PHE A 918 10.49 -49.97 15.09
CA PHE A 918 10.93 -49.17 16.22
C PHE A 918 10.58 -49.79 17.57
N ALA A 919 11.38 -49.45 18.58
CA ALA A 919 11.10 -49.75 19.98
C ALA A 919 11.52 -48.58 20.89
N ILE A 920 10.75 -48.35 21.96
CA ILE A 920 11.16 -47.48 23.05
C ILE A 920 11.89 -48.33 24.09
N MET A 921 13.14 -47.96 24.37
CA MET A 921 13.99 -48.69 25.31
C MET A 921 14.67 -47.73 26.30
N GLU A 922 14.98 -48.25 27.48
CA GLU A 922 15.83 -47.60 28.47
C GLU A 922 17.29 -48.05 28.29
N LYS A 923 18.23 -47.11 28.26
CA LYS A 923 19.66 -47.41 28.33
C LYS A 923 20.07 -47.71 29.77
N VAL A 924 20.51 -48.94 30.03
CA VAL A 924 20.91 -49.39 31.37
C VAL A 924 22.44 -49.49 31.50
N SER A 925 23.00 -48.80 32.49
CA SER A 925 24.43 -48.84 32.82
C SER A 925 24.75 -50.14 33.57
N GLN A 926 25.81 -50.87 33.17
CA GLN A 926 26.26 -52.02 33.96
C GLN A 926 27.01 -51.55 35.21
N ASN A 927 26.53 -51.95 36.40
CA ASN A 927 27.36 -51.92 37.60
C ASN A 927 28.37 -53.06 37.52
N THR A 928 29.61 -52.72 37.21
CA THR A 928 30.75 -53.62 37.32
C THR A 928 30.99 -53.93 38.80
N VAL A 929 30.73 -55.16 39.23
CA VAL A 929 31.19 -55.64 40.54
C VAL A 929 32.72 -55.75 40.47
N VAL A 930 33.41 -54.82 41.13
CA VAL A 930 34.85 -54.92 41.39
C VAL A 930 35.03 -55.28 42.86
N THR A 931 35.53 -56.49 43.10
CA THR A 931 36.13 -56.89 44.37
C THR A 931 37.48 -56.20 44.54
N ASN A 932 37.70 -55.44 45.63
CA ASN A 932 38.88 -55.57 46.49
C ASN A 932 38.93 -54.58 47.65
N THR A 933 38.98 -55.16 48.86
CA THR A 933 39.83 -54.85 50.04
C THR A 933 40.04 -53.40 50.52
N ASP A 934 39.43 -53.13 51.69
CA ASP A 934 39.88 -52.39 52.91
C ASP A 934 41.39 -52.03 52.97
N PRO A 935 41.87 -50.89 53.56
CA PRO A 935 41.58 -50.50 54.95
C PRO A 935 41.36 -49.01 55.31
N THR A 936 40.50 -48.79 56.33
CA THR A 936 40.54 -47.70 57.36
C THR A 936 40.29 -46.25 56.88
N GLY A 937 39.46 -45.39 57.48
CA GLY A 937 38.74 -45.36 58.76
C GLY A 937 38.81 -43.93 59.33
N ASN A 938 37.64 -43.32 59.63
CA ASN A 938 37.43 -42.12 60.47
C ASN A 938 37.96 -40.76 59.96
N ASN A 939 37.37 -39.58 60.23
CA ASN A 939 36.27 -39.16 61.11
C ASN A 939 35.88 -37.70 60.77
N ASN A 940 34.62 -37.32 61.04
CA ASN A 940 34.11 -36.01 61.51
C ASN A 940 34.39 -34.74 60.64
N ASP A 941 33.60 -33.66 60.61
CA ASP A 941 32.56 -33.14 61.50
C ASP A 941 31.71 -32.06 60.77
N ASN A 942 30.52 -31.81 61.33
CA ASN A 942 29.76 -30.56 61.46
C ASN A 942 29.41 -29.60 60.29
N THR A 943 28.10 -29.54 60.05
CA THR A 943 27.17 -28.38 60.00
C THR A 943 27.70 -26.97 59.64
N ASN A 944 27.14 -26.33 58.61
CA ASN A 944 25.95 -25.45 58.65
C ASN A 944 26.05 -24.23 57.70
N THR A 945 24.88 -23.86 57.16
CA THR A 945 24.43 -22.53 56.69
C THR A 945 25.19 -21.78 55.57
N ASN A 946 24.53 -21.84 54.40
CA ASN A 946 23.87 -20.73 53.69
C ASN A 946 24.67 -19.63 52.94
N THR A 947 24.06 -19.25 51.80
CA THR A 947 24.20 -18.05 50.95
C THR A 947 25.25 -17.99 49.84
N ASN A 948 24.72 -17.89 48.61
CA ASN A 948 25.13 -17.11 47.43
C ASN A 948 26.62 -16.78 47.21
N THR A 949 27.12 -17.07 46.00
CA THR A 949 27.66 -16.04 45.09
C THR A 949 27.89 -16.55 43.67
N ASN A 950 27.58 -15.68 42.71
CA ASN A 950 28.02 -15.65 41.31
C ASN A 950 29.50 -15.98 41.09
N THR A 951 29.83 -16.54 39.92
CA THR A 951 30.84 -15.94 39.01
C THR A 951 30.74 -16.48 37.58
N ASN A 952 30.68 -15.54 36.63
CA ASN A 952 31.00 -15.69 35.21
C ASN A 952 32.37 -16.31 34.96
N THR A 953 32.56 -17.01 33.83
CA THR A 953 33.38 -16.55 32.68
C THR A 953 33.58 -17.68 31.64
N ASN A 954 33.42 -17.30 30.36
CA ASN A 954 34.22 -17.63 29.16
C ASN A 954 34.46 -19.12 28.81
N ASN A 955 34.54 -19.57 27.57
CA ASN A 955 34.81 -18.96 26.27
C ASN A 955 34.53 -20.02 25.19
N ASP A 956 34.33 -19.58 23.95
CA ASP A 956 34.56 -20.30 22.70
C ASP A 956 34.07 -21.75 22.57
N ASN A 957 33.00 -21.94 21.80
CA ASN A 957 32.97 -23.13 20.94
C ASN A 957 32.51 -22.76 19.53
N THR A 958 33.50 -22.78 18.65
CA THR A 958 33.38 -22.72 17.21
C THR A 958 32.45 -23.81 16.71
N SER A 959 31.51 -23.38 15.86
CA SER A 959 30.70 -24.23 15.00
C SER A 959 31.61 -25.19 14.22
N THR A 960 31.64 -26.46 14.63
CA THR A 960 32.01 -27.56 13.76
C THR A 960 30.72 -28.25 13.33
N THR A 961 30.40 -28.07 12.06
CA THR A 961 29.40 -28.82 11.32
C THR A 961 29.73 -30.30 11.43
N ASN A 962 28.99 -31.05 12.26
CA ASN A 962 28.94 -32.49 12.14
C ASN A 962 28.02 -32.84 10.98
N THR A 963 28.64 -33.14 9.85
CA THR A 963 28.04 -33.86 8.73
C THR A 963 27.31 -35.10 9.24
N ALA A 964 26.03 -35.22 8.88
CA ALA A 964 25.25 -36.44 9.09
C ALA A 964 25.99 -37.62 8.46
N GLN A 965 26.40 -38.57 9.28
CA GLN A 965 26.96 -39.82 8.82
C GLN A 965 25.81 -40.63 8.22
N LEU A 966 25.76 -40.74 6.89
CA LEU A 966 24.85 -41.61 6.16
C LEU A 966 25.05 -43.06 6.64
N LEU A 967 23.99 -43.66 7.19
CA LEU A 967 23.91 -45.10 7.43
C LEU A 967 23.54 -45.83 6.12
N PRO A 968 23.89 -47.13 5.97
CA PRO A 968 23.91 -47.81 4.67
C PRO A 968 22.53 -47.98 4.02
N GLN A 969 22.52 -47.92 2.67
CA GLN A 969 21.39 -48.28 1.82
C GLN A 969 21.00 -49.75 1.97
N THR A 970 19.75 -50.02 2.35
CA THR A 970 19.12 -51.33 2.12
C THR A 970 18.39 -51.29 0.78
N GLY A 971 19.06 -51.70 -0.29
CA GLY A 971 18.46 -51.80 -1.62
C GLY A 971 19.26 -52.77 -2.49
N SER A 972 18.80 -54.02 -2.59
CA SER A 972 19.30 -54.95 -3.59
C SER A 972 18.66 -54.67 -4.96
N SER A 973 19.55 -54.54 -5.95
CA SER A 973 19.38 -54.48 -7.42
C SER A 973 18.87 -53.19 -8.08
N ILE A 974 19.84 -52.45 -8.62
CA ILE A 974 19.75 -51.47 -9.72
C ILE A 974 19.72 -52.23 -11.05
N ASP A 975 18.83 -51.83 -11.97
CA ASP A 975 18.93 -52.12 -13.40
C ASP A 975 19.58 -50.90 -14.11
N THR A 976 20.75 -51.12 -14.70
CA THR A 976 21.78 -50.11 -14.99
C THR A 976 21.69 -49.51 -16.39
N ASN A 977 20.50 -49.36 -16.98
CA ASN A 977 20.39 -49.03 -18.42
C ASN A 977 19.79 -47.65 -18.80
N VAL A 978 19.60 -46.71 -17.86
CA VAL A 978 19.06 -45.37 -18.21
C VAL A 978 20.04 -44.21 -18.00
N LEU A 979 21.12 -44.38 -17.24
CA LEU A 979 22.03 -43.27 -16.91
C LEU A 979 23.12 -42.95 -17.96
N ILE A 980 23.27 -43.76 -19.02
CA ILE A 980 24.25 -43.51 -20.10
C ILE A 980 23.62 -42.70 -21.26
N GLY A 981 22.28 -42.57 -21.32
CA GLY A 981 21.58 -41.87 -22.41
C GLY A 981 21.53 -40.34 -22.30
N LEU A 982 21.52 -39.77 -21.09
CA LEU A 982 21.31 -38.33 -20.89
C LEU A 982 22.60 -37.49 -20.91
N GLY A 983 23.76 -38.10 -20.65
CA GLY A 983 25.06 -37.40 -20.67
C GLY A 983 25.58 -37.05 -22.07
N MET A 984 25.12 -37.76 -23.11
CA MET A 984 25.54 -37.52 -24.50
C MET A 984 24.70 -36.48 -25.25
N ILE A 985 23.52 -36.10 -24.74
CA ILE A 985 22.63 -35.13 -25.40
C ILE A 985 23.01 -33.68 -25.03
N ILE A 986 23.49 -33.45 -23.81
CA ILE A 986 23.85 -32.10 -23.33
C ILE A 986 25.19 -31.62 -23.92
N SER A 987 26.08 -32.55 -24.27
CA SER A 987 27.37 -32.24 -24.92
C SER A 987 27.23 -31.95 -26.42
N ALA A 988 26.19 -32.46 -27.10
CA ALA A 988 25.95 -32.21 -28.52
C ALA A 988 25.30 -30.84 -28.80
N LEU A 989 24.43 -30.34 -27.90
CA LEU A 989 23.75 -29.05 -28.07
C LEU A 989 24.69 -27.85 -27.88
N GLY A 990 25.65 -27.94 -26.96
CA GLY A 990 26.63 -26.86 -26.72
C GLY A 990 27.58 -26.61 -27.91
N VAL A 991 27.89 -27.64 -28.70
CA VAL A 991 28.78 -27.52 -29.87
C VAL A 991 28.05 -26.88 -31.07
N ILE A 992 26.75 -27.11 -31.23
CA ILE A 992 25.94 -26.52 -32.32
C ILE A 992 25.74 -25.00 -32.11
N THR A 993 25.58 -24.54 -30.87
CA THR A 993 25.45 -23.11 -30.56
C THR A 993 26.76 -22.35 -30.80
N LEU A 994 27.92 -22.98 -30.55
CA LEU A 994 29.24 -22.38 -30.79
C LEU A 994 29.60 -22.28 -32.28
N ILE A 995 29.14 -23.22 -33.12
CA ILE A 995 29.36 -23.16 -34.58
C ILE A 995 28.43 -22.13 -35.24
N SER A 996 27.19 -21.96 -34.75
CA SER A 996 26.26 -20.92 -35.23
C SER A 996 26.71 -19.49 -34.93
N LEU A 997 27.46 -19.27 -33.84
CA LEU A 997 27.98 -17.95 -33.46
C LEU A 997 29.26 -17.56 -34.22
N LYS A 998 30.01 -18.55 -34.73
CA LYS A 998 31.22 -18.29 -35.54
C LYS A 998 30.88 -17.92 -36.99
N ASN A 999 29.83 -18.50 -37.57
CA ASN A 999 29.42 -18.23 -38.96
C ASN A 999 28.66 -16.91 -39.17
N ARG A 1000 28.24 -16.21 -38.10
CA ARG A 1000 27.61 -14.87 -38.20
C ARG A 1000 28.60 -13.70 -38.15
N LYS A 1001 29.90 -13.95 -37.97
CA LYS A 1001 30.95 -12.91 -37.97
C LYS A 1001 31.79 -12.83 -39.25
N GLU A 1002 31.52 -13.67 -40.25
CA GLU A 1002 32.22 -13.62 -41.55
C GLU A 1002 31.33 -13.17 -42.73
N ASN A 1003 30.11 -12.69 -42.48
CA ASN A 1003 29.23 -12.11 -43.51
C ASN A 1003 28.44 -10.87 -43.00
N ALA A 1004 29.10 -9.99 -42.24
CA ALA A 1004 28.61 -8.66 -41.90
C ALA A 1004 29.73 -7.63 -42.06
#